data_AF-A0A7C5CKR5-F1
#
_entry.id   AF-A0A7C5CKR5-F1
#
_cell.length_a   1.000
_cell.length_b   1.000
_cell.length_c   1.000
_cell.angle_alpha   90.00
_cell.angle_beta   90.00
_cell.angle_gamma   90.00
#
_symmetry.space_group_name_H-M   'P 1'
#
loop_
_entity.id
_entity.type
_entity.pdbx_description
1 polymer ?
#
loop_
_entity_poly.entity_id
_entity_poly.type
_entity_poly.pdbx_seq_one_letter_code
_entity_poly.pdbx_strand_id
1 'polypeptide(L)'
;MVPEAEGRERIEGLPSAAAFERRLVGLVLFAWLASAPVGFSFLLYIQMFTWEEVRTILVTPLEPLFVILSTAIAWYFTLRSVAPVVAYLRDPSTEREPAFLESMRRFSFRFWALFLGYILLAPSSVILSAHYYSGFTPEPLDWFRIHLVALIVSILVGLPVYVRILDLFGSLLGGVRLERIQVSIKVKVFLVGTLMPLLIDSMLVQYYWAKTGYFTWETLIVWLLLEVIAIVGALVFVRSFAQGLAPMQRALVEGAEPGAVPLDVLRPASTDEVGVLVSGFQKVLRELEVRNEILDLNNRLLRSASSAGSLSDALDRVILLCSEMGFGDLNFLILQPPGEEMLIGVAQTGMPYRREGYYTLSLEENSLAVRVFREQRPVAIDDVAADPRASRRMVERFGIRAAIAAPLITGGRVMGVLLCADTRTTRHYSRREIQLLEALAQEAAVVLHTASLEEEMRSARAWVVDLLNASAEGVCGVDRSGNCTFVNPAALKMLGYAKAAELLGSNLHEKIHHSYADGSPFPRENCPIRRTLEEGIESHSTDEVHWRADGSSFPVEYWARPVIRDGKVAGAVITFVDISERLAAERALRESEQRWRTLVSHLPDQVLLLDAEGWILYANRLDGVLQPPDAVGLSVDRIIPEDQRGRFHRLLQEVAASGVAGEIQLRVDSDEGEKWWSYRVAPLRGEEGLEGFIVLSSNISELKRAEQVLRHDREELERTVAERTAELRAAYGELESFIYSVSHDLRAPLRAISGFGEALEEDCADRLDEEGRDYLRRIRAAAARMGDLIEALLQLSRLTREELVRRDVD
;
A
#
# COMPACT_ATOMS: atom_id res chain seq x y z
N MET A 1 -36.68 -24.89 0.76
CA MET A 1 -36.25 -26.30 0.74
C MET A 1 -35.96 -26.71 2.18
N VAL A 2 -36.54 -27.83 2.61
CA VAL A 2 -36.38 -28.41 3.95
C VAL A 2 -34.89 -28.67 4.20
N PRO A 3 -34.31 -28.33 5.38
CA PRO A 3 -32.90 -28.58 5.64
C PRO A 3 -32.68 -30.08 5.86
N GLU A 4 -31.93 -30.71 4.96
CA GLU A 4 -31.53 -32.12 5.03
C GLU A 4 -30.36 -32.32 6.01
N ALA A 5 -30.56 -33.33 6.87
CA ALA A 5 -29.61 -34.24 7.51
C ALA A 5 -28.34 -33.65 8.17
N GLU A 6 -28.42 -33.50 9.50
CA GLU A 6 -27.29 -33.35 10.42
C GLU A 6 -26.34 -34.58 10.32
N GLY A 7 -25.07 -34.37 9.96
CA GLY A 7 -24.03 -35.39 10.08
C GLY A 7 -23.77 -35.75 11.55
N ARG A 8 -24.20 -36.95 11.96
CA ARG A 8 -24.04 -37.48 13.32
C ARG A 8 -22.75 -38.29 13.41
N GLU A 9 -21.81 -37.82 14.23
CA GLU A 9 -20.59 -38.53 14.61
C GLU A 9 -20.92 -39.95 15.09
N ARG A 10 -20.06 -40.92 14.76
CA ARG A 10 -20.16 -42.29 15.27
C ARG A 10 -19.97 -42.27 16.79
N ILE A 11 -21.01 -42.62 17.53
CA ILE A 11 -21.04 -42.47 18.98
C ILE A 11 -20.47 -43.73 19.62
N GLU A 12 -19.19 -43.70 19.96
CA GLU A 12 -18.55 -44.75 20.75
C GLU A 12 -19.23 -44.84 22.13
N GLY A 13 -19.61 -46.06 22.51
CA GLY A 13 -20.20 -46.37 23.82
C GLY A 13 -21.68 -46.77 23.85
N LEU A 14 -22.37 -46.83 22.71
CA LEU A 14 -23.74 -47.38 22.67
C LEU A 14 -23.74 -48.89 23.01
N PRO A 15 -24.69 -49.39 23.82
CA PRO A 15 -24.87 -50.83 24.00
C PRO A 15 -25.08 -51.49 22.64
N SER A 16 -24.37 -52.59 22.35
CA SER A 16 -24.59 -53.33 21.11
C SER A 16 -26.09 -53.61 20.92
N ALA A 17 -26.60 -53.48 19.70
CA ALA A 17 -28.01 -53.70 19.38
C ALA A 17 -28.52 -55.04 19.96
N ALA A 18 -27.67 -56.09 19.89
CA ALA A 18 -27.95 -57.41 20.44
C ALA A 18 -27.97 -57.46 22.00
N ALA A 19 -27.22 -56.62 22.70
CA ALA A 19 -27.27 -56.54 24.16
C ALA A 19 -28.55 -55.82 24.64
N PHE A 20 -28.95 -54.75 23.95
CA PHE A 20 -30.19 -54.04 24.23
C PHE A 20 -31.41 -54.94 23.99
N GLU A 21 -31.48 -55.57 22.81
CA GLU A 21 -32.56 -56.47 22.43
C GLU A 21 -32.72 -57.61 23.45
N ARG A 22 -31.63 -58.29 23.82
CA ARG A 22 -31.65 -59.37 24.82
C ARG A 22 -32.17 -58.91 26.19
N ARG A 23 -31.75 -57.74 26.67
CA ARG A 23 -32.20 -57.21 27.98
C ARG A 23 -33.66 -56.82 27.96
N LEU A 24 -34.12 -56.14 26.91
CA LEU A 24 -35.51 -55.73 26.76
C LEU A 24 -36.44 -56.95 26.73
N VAL A 25 -36.08 -57.91 25.90
CA VAL A 25 -36.77 -59.19 25.77
C VAL A 25 -36.83 -59.92 27.11
N GLY A 26 -35.70 -60.01 27.82
CA GLY A 26 -35.64 -60.67 29.13
C GLY A 26 -36.56 -60.02 30.16
N LEU A 27 -36.66 -58.69 30.15
CA LEU A 27 -37.57 -57.94 31.02
C LEU A 27 -39.04 -58.22 30.69
N VAL A 28 -39.41 -58.22 29.40
CA VAL A 28 -40.80 -58.51 28.98
C VAL A 28 -41.17 -59.96 29.29
N LEU A 29 -40.30 -60.93 28.99
CA LEU A 29 -40.53 -62.33 29.33
C LEU A 29 -40.66 -62.53 30.84
N PHE A 30 -39.84 -61.85 31.63
CA PHE A 30 -39.96 -61.87 33.08
C PHE A 30 -41.31 -61.31 33.54
N ALA A 31 -41.79 -60.19 32.98
CA ALA A 31 -43.11 -59.66 33.33
C ALA A 31 -44.23 -60.68 33.07
N TRP A 32 -44.23 -61.35 31.92
CA TRP A 32 -45.27 -62.32 31.58
C TRP A 32 -45.17 -63.62 32.40
N LEU A 33 -43.96 -64.16 32.57
CA LEU A 33 -43.75 -65.43 33.28
C LEU A 33 -43.83 -65.30 34.80
N ALA A 34 -43.44 -64.15 35.38
CA ALA A 34 -43.51 -63.94 36.82
C ALA A 34 -44.94 -63.60 37.29
N SER A 35 -45.79 -63.02 36.42
CA SER A 35 -47.15 -62.66 36.80
C SER A 35 -47.99 -63.86 37.25
N ALA A 36 -47.93 -65.00 36.55
CA ALA A 36 -48.73 -66.16 36.91
C ALA A 36 -48.35 -66.78 38.28
N PRO A 37 -47.07 -67.12 38.57
CA PRO A 37 -46.67 -67.61 39.89
C PRO A 37 -47.00 -66.65 41.03
N VAL A 38 -46.81 -65.33 40.83
CA VAL A 38 -47.17 -64.33 41.85
C VAL A 38 -48.69 -64.31 42.06
N GLY A 39 -49.48 -64.34 40.99
CA GLY A 39 -50.94 -64.39 41.08
C GLY A 39 -51.45 -65.66 41.78
N PHE A 40 -50.95 -66.84 41.41
CA PHE A 40 -51.31 -68.09 42.07
C PHE A 40 -50.88 -68.13 43.53
N SER A 41 -49.70 -67.60 43.86
CA SER A 41 -49.26 -67.47 45.26
C SER A 41 -50.24 -66.61 46.07
N PHE A 42 -50.75 -65.53 45.48
CA PHE A 42 -51.78 -64.70 46.08
C PHE A 42 -53.12 -65.42 46.25
N LEU A 43 -53.57 -66.13 45.22
CA LEU A 43 -54.83 -66.89 45.25
C LEU A 43 -54.80 -68.01 46.30
N LEU A 44 -53.66 -68.70 46.45
CA LEU A 44 -53.42 -69.67 47.52
C LEU A 44 -53.42 -68.99 48.90
N TYR A 45 -52.77 -67.83 49.01
CA TYR A 45 -52.67 -67.10 50.27
C TYR A 45 -54.03 -66.61 50.78
N ILE A 46 -54.89 -66.09 49.89
CA ILE A 46 -56.26 -65.69 50.25
C ILE A 46 -57.24 -66.87 50.35
N GLN A 47 -56.72 -68.11 50.29
CA GLN A 47 -57.47 -69.36 50.33
C GLN A 47 -58.60 -69.44 49.28
N MET A 48 -58.40 -68.80 48.12
CA MET A 48 -59.35 -68.87 47.01
C MET A 48 -59.29 -70.24 46.30
N PHE A 49 -58.08 -70.78 46.21
CA PHE A 49 -57.84 -72.13 45.70
C PHE A 49 -56.96 -72.88 46.69
N THR A 50 -57.13 -74.19 46.72
CA THR A 50 -56.23 -75.13 47.38
C THR A 50 -55.02 -75.42 46.50
N TRP A 51 -53.95 -75.97 47.09
CA TRP A 51 -52.77 -76.38 46.34
C TRP A 51 -53.08 -77.43 45.25
N GLU A 52 -54.02 -78.33 45.51
CA GLU A 52 -54.45 -79.36 44.54
C GLU A 52 -55.21 -78.74 43.36
N GLU A 53 -56.09 -77.77 43.61
CA GLU A 53 -56.80 -77.04 42.56
C GLU A 53 -55.82 -76.22 41.71
N VAL A 54 -54.88 -75.50 42.31
CA VAL A 54 -53.85 -74.76 41.57
C VAL A 54 -52.98 -75.70 40.73
N ARG A 55 -52.56 -76.84 41.28
CA ARG A 55 -51.82 -77.85 40.52
C ARG A 55 -52.62 -78.36 39.32
N THR A 56 -53.91 -78.57 39.51
CA THR A 56 -54.82 -79.01 38.44
C THR A 56 -54.94 -77.94 37.36
N ILE A 57 -55.18 -76.69 37.75
CA ILE A 57 -55.27 -75.53 36.85
C ILE A 57 -54.00 -75.37 36.01
N LEU A 58 -52.82 -75.57 36.61
CA LEU A 58 -51.52 -75.41 35.96
C LEU A 58 -51.16 -76.55 34.99
N VAL A 59 -51.70 -77.75 35.17
CA VAL A 59 -51.37 -78.92 34.33
C VAL A 59 -52.40 -79.16 33.23
N THR A 60 -53.63 -78.68 33.40
CA THR A 60 -54.69 -78.79 32.39
C THR A 60 -54.40 -77.90 31.18
N PRO A 61 -54.82 -78.27 29.96
CA PRO A 61 -54.30 -77.66 28.74
C PRO A 61 -54.62 -76.17 28.56
N LEU A 62 -55.66 -75.64 29.21
CA LEU A 62 -56.12 -74.28 29.00
C LEU A 62 -55.11 -73.23 29.49
N GLU A 63 -54.53 -73.42 30.68
CA GLU A 63 -53.64 -72.44 31.31
C GLU A 63 -52.23 -72.42 30.70
N PRO A 64 -51.54 -73.56 30.49
CA PRO A 64 -50.27 -73.61 29.76
C PRO A 64 -50.41 -73.09 28.34
N LEU A 65 -51.51 -73.40 27.63
CA LEU A 65 -51.75 -72.87 26.29
C LEU A 65 -51.90 -71.34 26.32
N PHE A 66 -52.62 -70.81 27.30
CA PHE A 66 -52.77 -69.36 27.49
C PHE A 66 -51.41 -68.70 27.80
N VAL A 67 -50.62 -69.25 28.72
CA VAL A 67 -49.28 -68.73 29.07
C VAL A 67 -48.34 -68.76 27.86
N ILE A 68 -48.31 -69.86 27.11
CA ILE A 68 -47.48 -69.99 25.89
C ILE A 68 -47.92 -68.97 24.83
N LEU A 69 -49.22 -68.89 24.54
CA LEU A 69 -49.75 -68.01 23.50
C LEU A 69 -49.55 -66.54 23.87
N SER A 70 -49.89 -66.14 25.10
CA SER A 70 -49.73 -64.77 25.56
C SER A 70 -48.26 -64.34 25.61
N THR A 71 -47.35 -65.23 26.01
CA THR A 71 -45.91 -64.98 25.98
C THR A 71 -45.39 -64.85 24.56
N ALA A 72 -45.82 -65.70 23.63
CA ALA A 72 -45.44 -65.62 22.22
C ALA A 72 -45.94 -64.32 21.56
N ILE A 73 -47.18 -63.91 21.87
CA ILE A 73 -47.75 -62.64 21.44
C ILE A 73 -46.91 -61.47 22.01
N ALA A 74 -46.61 -61.49 23.31
CA ALA A 74 -45.83 -60.44 23.93
C ALA A 74 -44.41 -60.32 23.36
N TRP A 75 -43.76 -61.46 23.13
CA TRP A 75 -42.47 -61.52 22.46
C TRP A 75 -42.53 -60.89 21.06
N TYR A 76 -43.48 -61.31 20.23
CA TYR A 76 -43.63 -60.82 18.86
C TYR A 76 -43.89 -59.31 18.80
N PHE A 77 -44.84 -58.81 19.61
CA PHE A 77 -45.16 -57.38 19.67
C PHE A 77 -44.00 -56.53 20.17
N THR A 78 -43.19 -57.05 21.11
CA THR A 78 -42.01 -56.36 21.64
C THR A 78 -40.96 -56.19 20.57
N LEU A 79 -40.57 -57.27 19.88
CA LEU A 79 -39.60 -57.22 18.80
C LEU A 79 -40.05 -56.29 17.68
N ARG A 80 -41.32 -56.37 17.28
CA ARG A 80 -41.88 -55.49 16.25
C ARG A 80 -41.92 -54.02 16.66
N SER A 81 -42.17 -53.74 17.94
CA SER A 81 -42.25 -52.35 18.44
C SER A 81 -40.89 -51.69 18.64
N VAL A 82 -39.80 -52.46 18.60
CA VAL A 82 -38.45 -51.97 18.84
C VAL A 82 -37.54 -52.20 17.62
N ALA A 83 -38.06 -52.80 16.54
CA ALA A 83 -37.32 -52.97 15.29
C ALA A 83 -36.66 -51.68 14.75
N PRO A 84 -37.32 -50.50 14.74
CA PRO A 84 -36.67 -49.24 14.34
C PRO A 84 -35.56 -48.80 15.32
N VAL A 85 -35.68 -49.16 16.59
CA VAL A 85 -34.64 -48.87 17.60
C VAL A 85 -33.42 -49.76 17.38
N VAL A 86 -33.64 -51.05 17.09
CA VAL A 86 -32.56 -52.01 16.79
C VAL A 86 -31.87 -51.69 15.46
N ALA A 87 -32.62 -51.26 14.44
CA ALA A 87 -32.07 -50.85 13.15
C ALA A 87 -31.17 -49.62 13.31
N TYR A 88 -31.65 -48.58 14.00
CA TYR A 88 -30.83 -47.41 14.36
C TYR A 88 -29.54 -47.77 15.14
N LEU A 89 -29.61 -48.71 16.09
CA LEU A 89 -28.43 -49.15 16.85
C LEU A 89 -27.42 -49.95 16.01
N ARG A 90 -27.85 -50.60 14.93
CA ARG A 90 -26.97 -51.35 14.03
C ARG A 90 -26.30 -50.44 13.02
N ASP A 91 -27.05 -49.47 12.50
CA ASP A 91 -26.54 -48.50 11.55
C ASP A 91 -27.20 -47.12 11.77
N PRO A 92 -26.56 -46.24 12.54
CA PRO A 92 -27.06 -44.89 12.81
C PRO A 92 -27.12 -43.99 11.57
N SER A 93 -26.55 -44.40 10.43
CA SER A 93 -26.44 -43.61 9.20
C SER A 93 -27.57 -43.83 8.19
N THR A 94 -28.38 -44.89 8.36
CA THR A 94 -29.38 -45.32 7.37
C THR A 94 -30.82 -45.02 7.75
N GLU A 95 -31.14 -44.80 9.04
CA GLU A 95 -32.51 -44.52 9.50
C GLU A 95 -32.69 -43.11 10.06
N ARG A 96 -33.79 -42.46 9.62
CA ARG A 96 -34.24 -41.14 10.08
C ARG A 96 -34.73 -41.20 11.54
N GLU A 97 -34.05 -40.48 12.42
CA GLU A 97 -34.46 -39.92 13.73
C GLU A 97 -35.96 -39.97 14.12
N PRO A 98 -36.94 -39.52 13.31
CA PRO A 98 -38.35 -39.55 13.70
C PRO A 98 -38.91 -40.97 13.84
N ALA A 99 -38.45 -41.97 13.08
CA ALA A 99 -38.95 -43.34 13.20
C ALA A 99 -38.51 -43.99 14.52
N PHE A 100 -37.26 -43.78 14.91
CA PHE A 100 -36.69 -44.19 16.21
C PHE A 100 -37.47 -43.55 17.38
N LEU A 101 -37.63 -42.22 17.36
CA LEU A 101 -38.31 -41.47 18.41
C LEU A 101 -39.80 -41.85 18.51
N GLU A 102 -40.47 -42.05 17.37
CA GLU A 102 -41.87 -42.46 17.33
C GLU A 102 -42.08 -43.88 17.87
N SER A 103 -41.12 -44.78 17.61
CA SER A 103 -41.14 -46.14 18.15
C SER A 103 -41.06 -46.13 19.67
N MET A 104 -40.16 -45.32 20.24
CA MET A 104 -40.03 -45.13 21.69
C MET A 104 -41.30 -44.51 22.30
N ARG A 105 -41.89 -43.51 21.64
CA ARG A 105 -43.13 -42.85 22.10
C ARG A 105 -44.32 -43.81 22.16
N ARG A 106 -44.50 -44.63 21.12
CA ARG A 106 -45.62 -45.58 21.04
C ARG A 106 -45.40 -46.82 21.90
N PHE A 107 -44.17 -47.09 22.33
CA PHE A 107 -43.84 -48.27 23.13
C PHE A 107 -44.66 -48.34 24.42
N SER A 108 -44.73 -47.25 25.18
CA SER A 108 -45.47 -47.21 26.46
C SER A 108 -46.95 -47.58 26.29
N PHE A 109 -47.60 -47.01 25.28
CA PHE A 109 -49.00 -47.33 24.98
C PHE A 109 -49.19 -48.80 24.59
N ARG A 110 -48.32 -49.31 23.70
CA ARG A 110 -48.39 -50.71 23.24
C ARG A 110 -48.11 -51.70 24.37
N PHE A 111 -47.12 -51.41 25.22
CA PHE A 111 -46.79 -52.23 26.38
C PHE A 111 -47.99 -52.34 27.33
N TRP A 112 -48.59 -51.20 27.73
CA TRP A 112 -49.73 -51.21 28.64
C TRP A 112 -51.01 -51.77 28.01
N ALA A 113 -51.26 -51.54 26.71
CA ALA A 113 -52.41 -52.14 26.03
C ALA A 113 -52.31 -53.67 26.01
N LEU A 114 -51.11 -54.19 25.71
CA LEU A 114 -50.83 -55.62 25.69
C LEU A 114 -50.90 -56.23 27.10
N PHE A 115 -50.31 -55.56 28.08
CA PHE A 115 -50.28 -56.00 29.47
C PHE A 115 -51.66 -55.95 30.12
N LEU A 116 -52.47 -54.91 29.85
CA LEU A 116 -53.86 -54.81 30.30
C LEU A 116 -54.73 -55.89 29.66
N GLY A 117 -54.53 -56.19 28.38
CA GLY A 117 -55.18 -57.32 27.72
C GLY A 117 -54.83 -58.65 28.38
N TYR A 118 -53.57 -58.85 28.76
CA TYR A 118 -53.14 -60.01 29.53
C TYR A 118 -53.82 -60.08 30.91
N ILE A 119 -53.89 -58.97 31.64
CA ILE A 119 -54.54 -58.89 32.96
C ILE A 119 -56.04 -59.15 32.90
N LEU A 120 -56.70 -58.80 31.79
CA LEU A 120 -58.13 -59.06 31.61
C LEU A 120 -58.41 -60.53 31.27
N LEU A 121 -57.53 -61.15 30.48
CA LEU A 121 -57.74 -62.52 29.97
C LEU A 121 -57.18 -63.60 30.90
N ALA A 122 -56.09 -63.36 31.60
CA ALA A 122 -55.45 -64.35 32.47
C ALA A 122 -56.36 -64.81 33.64
N PRO A 123 -57.07 -63.92 34.36
CA PRO A 123 -58.08 -64.34 35.34
C PRO A 123 -59.15 -65.24 34.74
N SER A 124 -59.58 -64.92 33.52
CA SER A 124 -60.61 -65.67 32.83
C SER A 124 -60.12 -67.07 32.46
N SER A 125 -58.86 -67.24 32.04
CA SER A 125 -58.28 -68.58 31.79
C SER A 125 -58.19 -69.40 33.08
N VAL A 126 -57.77 -68.78 34.19
CA VAL A 126 -57.72 -69.42 35.51
C VAL A 126 -59.09 -69.87 35.97
N ILE A 127 -60.11 -69.01 35.89
CA ILE A 127 -61.49 -69.31 36.30
C ILE A 127 -62.08 -70.44 35.46
N LEU A 128 -61.93 -70.37 34.14
CA LEU A 128 -62.43 -71.40 33.24
C LEU A 128 -61.71 -72.73 33.45
N SER A 129 -60.40 -72.71 33.69
CA SER A 129 -59.62 -73.91 33.99
C SER A 129 -60.08 -74.56 35.30
N ALA A 130 -60.30 -73.75 36.34
CA ALA A 130 -60.85 -74.23 37.61
C ALA A 130 -62.26 -74.82 37.42
N HIS A 131 -63.12 -74.14 36.63
CA HIS A 131 -64.48 -74.59 36.40
C HIS A 131 -64.58 -75.93 35.70
N TYR A 132 -63.81 -76.12 34.63
CA TYR A 132 -63.89 -77.32 33.82
C TYR A 132 -63.09 -78.50 34.39
N TYR A 133 -62.04 -78.25 35.18
CA TYR A 133 -61.09 -79.30 35.55
C TYR A 133 -60.86 -79.51 37.04
N SER A 134 -61.20 -78.54 37.91
CA SER A 134 -61.05 -78.69 39.37
C SER A 134 -62.37 -78.82 40.12
N GLY A 135 -63.52 -78.75 39.42
CA GLY A 135 -64.85 -78.81 40.04
C GLY A 135 -65.28 -77.50 40.72
N PHE A 136 -64.55 -76.41 40.50
CA PHE A 136 -64.85 -75.09 41.05
C PHE A 136 -66.08 -74.47 40.36
N THR A 137 -67.09 -74.04 41.12
CA THR A 137 -68.25 -73.33 40.55
C THR A 137 -68.10 -71.83 40.80
N PRO A 138 -67.72 -71.03 39.78
CA PRO A 138 -67.40 -69.62 40.01
C PRO A 138 -68.66 -68.80 40.31
N GLU A 139 -68.68 -68.12 41.45
CA GLU A 139 -69.70 -67.10 41.73
C GLU A 139 -69.31 -65.75 41.09
N PRO A 140 -70.28 -64.84 40.84
CA PRO A 140 -69.98 -63.50 40.31
C PRO A 140 -68.92 -62.73 41.14
N LEU A 141 -68.85 -63.00 42.44
CA LEU A 141 -67.87 -62.40 43.34
C LEU A 141 -66.45 -62.94 43.10
N ASP A 142 -66.30 -64.20 42.69
CA ASP A 142 -65.00 -64.81 42.43
C ASP A 142 -64.36 -64.25 41.16
N TRP A 143 -65.18 -63.98 40.14
CA TRP A 143 -64.76 -63.22 38.96
C TRP A 143 -64.14 -61.89 39.36
N PHE A 144 -64.82 -61.12 40.22
CA PHE A 144 -64.29 -59.84 40.69
C PHE A 144 -62.99 -60.00 41.49
N ARG A 145 -62.92 -60.97 42.42
CA ARG A 145 -61.76 -61.19 43.29
C ARG A 145 -60.52 -61.62 42.51
N ILE A 146 -60.65 -62.52 41.54
CA ILE A 146 -59.50 -63.01 40.76
C ILE A 146 -58.99 -61.90 39.82
N HIS A 147 -59.87 -61.08 39.26
CA HIS A 147 -59.46 -59.90 38.50
C HIS A 147 -58.79 -58.83 39.38
N LEU A 148 -59.22 -58.67 40.64
CA LEU A 148 -58.55 -57.80 41.60
C LEU A 148 -57.13 -58.29 41.94
N VAL A 149 -56.92 -59.61 42.09
CA VAL A 149 -55.57 -60.18 42.21
C VAL A 149 -54.73 -59.87 40.97
N ALA A 150 -55.30 -59.96 39.78
CA ALA A 150 -54.56 -59.65 38.56
C ALA A 150 -54.16 -58.16 38.48
N LEU A 151 -54.99 -57.25 38.97
CA LEU A 151 -54.63 -55.84 39.14
C LEU A 151 -53.45 -55.69 40.13
N ILE A 152 -53.48 -56.40 41.27
CA ILE A 152 -52.38 -56.40 42.25
C ILE A 152 -51.07 -56.88 41.61
N VAL A 153 -51.10 -58.03 40.94
CA VAL A 153 -49.96 -58.61 40.21
C VAL A 153 -49.43 -57.65 39.14
N SER A 154 -50.32 -56.94 38.45
CA SER A 154 -49.94 -55.97 37.43
C SER A 154 -49.08 -54.83 37.97
N ILE A 155 -49.40 -54.35 39.18
CA ILE A 155 -48.67 -53.29 39.83
C ILE A 155 -47.38 -53.84 40.44
N LEU A 156 -47.40 -55.05 41.02
CA LEU A 156 -46.21 -55.66 41.63
C LEU A 156 -45.12 -56.03 40.64
N VAL A 157 -45.50 -56.59 39.49
CA VAL A 157 -44.57 -57.12 38.49
C VAL A 157 -44.43 -56.17 37.32
N GLY A 158 -45.55 -55.68 36.78
CA GLY A 158 -45.57 -54.87 35.56
C GLY A 158 -44.94 -53.50 35.73
N LEU A 159 -45.19 -52.81 36.85
CA LEU A 159 -44.66 -51.47 37.08
C LEU A 159 -43.12 -51.46 37.23
N PRO A 160 -42.48 -52.26 38.10
CA PRO A 160 -41.02 -52.28 38.19
C PRO A 160 -40.35 -52.65 36.87
N VAL A 161 -40.92 -53.62 36.13
CA VAL A 161 -40.41 -54.00 34.81
C VAL A 161 -40.54 -52.85 33.81
N TYR A 162 -41.68 -52.17 33.78
CA TYR A 162 -41.90 -51.01 32.91
C TYR A 162 -40.89 -49.89 33.18
N VAL A 163 -40.65 -49.55 34.46
CA VAL A 163 -39.63 -48.54 34.81
C VAL A 163 -38.24 -48.97 34.36
N ARG A 164 -37.87 -50.25 34.55
CA ARG A 164 -36.58 -50.78 34.06
C ARG A 164 -36.44 -50.75 32.55
N ILE A 165 -37.53 -50.94 31.81
CA ILE A 165 -37.53 -50.82 30.35
C ILE A 165 -37.33 -49.36 29.93
N LEU A 166 -37.97 -48.40 30.62
CA LEU A 166 -37.74 -46.97 30.37
C LEU A 166 -36.29 -46.54 30.67
N ASP A 167 -35.69 -47.05 31.75
CA ASP A 167 -34.28 -46.80 32.06
C ASP A 167 -33.35 -47.39 30.97
N LEU A 168 -33.71 -48.57 30.44
CA LEU A 168 -32.97 -49.20 29.34
C LEU A 168 -33.04 -48.33 28.06
N PHE A 169 -34.20 -47.77 27.74
CA PHE A 169 -34.35 -46.78 26.66
C PHE A 169 -33.56 -45.49 26.94
N GLY A 170 -33.56 -45.00 28.18
CA GLY A 170 -32.77 -43.84 28.61
C GLY A 170 -31.28 -44.02 28.37
N SER A 171 -30.74 -45.21 28.65
CA SER A 171 -29.33 -45.52 28.41
C SER A 171 -28.92 -45.54 26.94
N LEU A 172 -29.86 -45.75 26.02
CA LEU A 172 -29.61 -45.71 24.57
C LEU A 172 -29.52 -44.29 24.01
N LEU A 173 -30.09 -43.32 24.70
CA LEU A 173 -30.18 -41.94 24.22
C LEU A 173 -28.91 -41.13 24.45
N GLY A 174 -27.88 -41.70 25.08
CA GLY A 174 -26.60 -41.03 25.29
C GLY A 174 -25.94 -40.52 24.01
N GLY A 175 -26.41 -40.97 22.83
CA GLY A 175 -26.03 -40.45 21.53
C GLY A 175 -27.12 -39.73 20.71
N VAL A 176 -28.36 -39.69 21.18
CA VAL A 176 -29.49 -39.14 20.40
C VAL A 176 -30.01 -37.87 21.04
N ARG A 177 -30.08 -36.79 20.26
CA ARG A 177 -30.65 -35.50 20.70
C ARG A 177 -32.15 -35.67 20.97
N LEU A 178 -32.57 -35.36 22.20
CA LEU A 178 -33.98 -35.34 22.58
C LEU A 178 -34.50 -33.91 22.58
N GLU A 179 -35.35 -33.57 21.61
CA GLU A 179 -35.96 -32.23 21.52
C GLU A 179 -37.27 -32.12 22.33
N ARG A 180 -37.85 -33.25 22.76
CA ARG A 180 -39.13 -33.32 23.47
C ARG A 180 -39.13 -34.41 24.53
N ILE A 181 -39.88 -34.18 25.60
CA ILE A 181 -40.12 -35.13 26.67
C ILE A 181 -40.88 -36.34 26.09
N GLN A 182 -40.31 -37.54 26.18
CA GLN A 182 -40.96 -38.76 25.68
C GLN A 182 -41.76 -39.45 26.79
N VAL A 183 -41.23 -39.49 28.02
CA VAL A 183 -41.95 -39.93 29.22
C VAL A 183 -41.61 -38.98 30.36
N SER A 184 -42.59 -38.24 30.88
CA SER A 184 -42.36 -37.23 31.92
C SER A 184 -42.05 -37.86 33.29
N ILE A 185 -41.20 -37.22 34.08
CA ILE A 185 -41.01 -37.49 35.51
C ILE A 185 -42.35 -37.39 36.25
N LYS A 186 -43.24 -36.48 35.86
CA LYS A 186 -44.59 -36.39 36.43
C LYS A 186 -45.38 -37.67 36.21
N VAL A 187 -45.21 -38.35 35.07
CA VAL A 187 -45.85 -39.64 34.81
C VAL A 187 -45.25 -40.73 35.70
N LYS A 188 -43.92 -40.78 35.87
CA LYS A 188 -43.28 -41.75 36.79
C LYS A 188 -43.70 -41.51 38.26
N VAL A 189 -43.70 -40.27 38.72
CA VAL A 189 -44.11 -39.87 40.08
C VAL A 189 -45.60 -40.14 40.31
N PHE A 190 -46.46 -39.76 39.35
CA PHE A 190 -47.91 -40.03 39.43
C PHE A 190 -48.19 -41.53 39.46
N LEU A 191 -47.53 -42.31 38.60
CA LEU A 191 -47.82 -43.72 38.46
C LEU A 191 -47.37 -44.52 39.70
N VAL A 192 -46.25 -44.15 40.33
CA VAL A 192 -45.85 -44.71 41.65
C VAL A 192 -46.75 -44.19 42.78
N GLY A 193 -46.99 -42.87 42.83
CA GLY A 193 -47.77 -42.22 43.89
C GLY A 193 -49.26 -42.55 43.89
N THR A 194 -49.84 -42.94 42.75
CA THR A 194 -51.25 -43.35 42.64
C THR A 194 -51.43 -44.86 42.71
N LEU A 195 -50.54 -45.66 42.07
CA LEU A 195 -50.70 -47.11 42.06
C LEU A 195 -50.25 -47.78 43.34
N MET A 196 -49.28 -47.24 44.09
CA MET A 196 -48.87 -47.83 45.37
C MET A 196 -49.97 -47.74 46.44
N PRO A 197 -50.61 -46.57 46.68
CA PRO A 197 -51.77 -46.51 47.56
C PRO A 197 -52.94 -47.36 47.07
N LEU A 198 -53.24 -47.34 45.77
CA LEU A 198 -54.30 -48.18 45.19
C LEU A 198 -54.03 -49.67 45.40
N LEU A 199 -52.77 -50.11 45.25
CA LEU A 199 -52.33 -51.47 45.52
C LEU A 199 -52.49 -51.82 47.01
N ILE A 200 -52.04 -50.93 47.90
CA ILE A 200 -52.15 -51.09 49.36
C ILE A 200 -53.62 -51.26 49.74
N ASP A 201 -54.48 -50.35 49.29
CA ASP A 201 -55.90 -50.32 49.60
C ASP A 201 -56.65 -51.51 48.98
N SER A 202 -56.35 -51.87 47.72
CA SER A 202 -56.97 -53.03 47.05
C SER A 202 -56.61 -54.34 47.74
N MET A 203 -55.35 -54.51 48.16
CA MET A 203 -54.90 -55.68 48.91
C MET A 203 -55.49 -55.72 50.32
N LEU A 204 -55.55 -54.58 51.02
CA LEU A 204 -56.20 -54.46 52.33
C LEU A 204 -57.68 -54.86 52.23
N VAL A 205 -58.41 -54.32 51.25
CA VAL A 205 -59.83 -54.61 51.02
C VAL A 205 -60.03 -56.10 50.70
N GLN A 206 -59.22 -56.66 49.80
CA GLN A 206 -59.34 -58.06 49.41
C GLN A 206 -59.04 -59.02 50.56
N TYR A 207 -58.01 -58.70 51.35
CA TYR A 207 -57.60 -59.49 52.50
C TYR A 207 -58.63 -59.43 53.63
N TYR A 208 -59.08 -58.22 53.99
CA TYR A 208 -60.09 -57.98 55.02
C TYR A 208 -61.42 -58.66 54.68
N TRP A 209 -61.84 -58.58 53.42
CA TRP A 209 -63.05 -59.25 52.96
C TRP A 209 -62.91 -60.78 53.04
N ALA A 210 -61.76 -61.33 52.64
CA ALA A 210 -61.54 -62.78 52.60
C ALA A 210 -61.56 -63.44 53.99
N LYS A 211 -61.18 -62.71 55.05
CA LYS A 211 -60.94 -63.33 56.36
C LYS A 211 -62.03 -63.12 57.41
N THR A 212 -62.83 -62.07 57.31
CA THR A 212 -63.59 -61.59 58.48
C THR A 212 -64.83 -60.78 58.17
N GLY A 213 -64.80 -59.97 57.12
CA GLY A 213 -65.59 -58.74 57.10
C GLY A 213 -65.14 -57.67 58.12
N TYR A 214 -64.04 -57.84 58.88
CA TYR A 214 -63.47 -56.98 59.96
C TYR A 214 -61.91 -57.06 60.16
N PHE A 215 -61.18 -56.03 60.63
CA PHE A 215 -59.70 -55.93 60.49
C PHE A 215 -58.90 -56.79 61.50
N THR A 216 -57.88 -57.58 61.09
CA THR A 216 -57.08 -58.45 62.00
C THR A 216 -55.55 -58.27 61.93
N TRP A 217 -54.81 -58.93 62.83
CA TRP A 217 -53.33 -58.89 62.93
C TRP A 217 -52.61 -59.34 61.66
N GLU A 218 -53.20 -60.25 60.91
CA GLU A 218 -52.62 -60.74 59.68
C GLU A 218 -52.92 -59.77 58.51
N THR A 219 -53.95 -58.93 58.63
CA THR A 219 -54.13 -57.74 57.77
C THR A 219 -52.97 -56.77 57.97
N LEU A 220 -52.47 -56.63 59.20
CA LEU A 220 -51.31 -55.79 59.50
C LEU A 220 -50.03 -56.34 58.86
N ILE A 221 -49.83 -57.66 58.80
CA ILE A 221 -48.66 -58.26 58.13
C ILE A 221 -48.70 -58.01 56.62
N VAL A 222 -49.87 -58.17 55.99
CA VAL A 222 -50.06 -57.87 54.56
C VAL A 222 -49.84 -56.38 54.30
N TRP A 223 -50.33 -55.52 55.20
CA TRP A 223 -50.10 -54.08 55.16
C TRP A 223 -48.62 -53.71 55.29
N LEU A 224 -47.87 -54.35 56.20
CA LEU A 224 -46.42 -54.16 56.31
C LEU A 224 -45.67 -54.64 55.07
N LEU A 225 -46.07 -55.76 54.47
CA LEU A 225 -45.48 -56.26 53.22
C LEU A 225 -45.74 -55.27 52.06
N LEU A 226 -46.94 -54.71 52.01
CA LEU A 226 -47.36 -53.68 51.08
C LEU A 226 -46.58 -52.37 51.25
N GLU A 227 -46.33 -51.95 52.50
CA GLU A 227 -45.44 -50.82 52.79
C GLU A 227 -44.01 -51.09 52.33
N VAL A 228 -43.47 -52.31 52.55
CA VAL A 228 -42.14 -52.69 52.04
C VAL A 228 -42.09 -52.61 50.51
N ILE A 229 -43.14 -53.05 49.82
CA ILE A 229 -43.24 -52.97 48.36
C ILE A 229 -43.34 -51.52 47.90
N ALA A 230 -44.11 -50.67 48.58
CA ALA A 230 -44.17 -49.25 48.31
C ALA A 230 -42.82 -48.55 48.51
N ILE A 231 -42.08 -48.93 49.55
CA ILE A 231 -40.70 -48.48 49.80
C ILE A 231 -39.78 -48.94 48.67
N VAL A 232 -39.89 -50.18 48.19
CA VAL A 232 -39.10 -50.68 47.04
C VAL A 232 -39.46 -49.90 45.77
N GLY A 233 -40.74 -49.62 45.52
CA GLY A 233 -41.18 -48.79 44.40
C GLY A 233 -40.62 -47.37 44.44
N ALA A 234 -40.64 -46.75 45.63
CA ALA A 234 -40.03 -45.45 45.87
C ALA A 234 -38.50 -45.49 45.68
N LEU A 235 -37.81 -46.53 46.15
CA LEU A 235 -36.36 -46.71 45.97
C LEU A 235 -35.98 -46.89 44.49
N VAL A 236 -36.77 -47.63 43.71
CA VAL A 236 -36.57 -47.77 42.26
C VAL A 236 -36.76 -46.41 41.57
N PHE A 237 -37.75 -45.62 41.99
CA PHE A 237 -37.95 -44.27 41.48
C PHE A 237 -36.76 -43.34 41.81
N VAL A 238 -36.30 -43.29 43.07
CA VAL A 238 -35.14 -42.50 43.48
C VAL A 238 -33.90 -42.89 42.69
N ARG A 239 -33.71 -44.19 42.44
CA ARG A 239 -32.61 -44.69 41.61
C ARG A 239 -32.72 -44.24 40.16
N SER A 240 -33.89 -44.32 39.53
CA SER A 240 -34.12 -43.83 38.16
C SER A 240 -33.89 -42.31 38.06
N PHE A 241 -34.34 -41.55 39.06
CA PHE A 241 -34.11 -40.11 39.15
C PHE A 241 -32.62 -39.75 39.32
N ALA A 242 -31.92 -40.44 40.23
CA ALA A 242 -30.48 -40.27 40.42
C ALA A 242 -29.69 -40.62 39.15
N GLN A 243 -30.10 -41.65 38.41
CA GLN A 243 -29.52 -41.99 37.11
C GLN A 243 -29.71 -40.88 36.08
N GLY A 244 -30.88 -40.25 36.02
CA GLY A 244 -31.14 -39.10 35.14
C GLY A 244 -30.23 -37.91 35.44
N LEU A 245 -29.95 -37.63 36.73
CA LEU A 245 -29.10 -36.51 37.17
C LEU A 245 -27.59 -36.79 37.12
N ALA A 246 -27.18 -38.05 37.03
CA ALA A 246 -25.78 -38.46 37.06
C ALA A 246 -24.87 -37.75 36.03
N PRO A 247 -25.31 -37.41 34.79
CA PRO A 247 -24.51 -36.64 33.84
C PRO A 247 -24.20 -35.21 34.32
N MET A 248 -25.19 -34.51 34.89
CA MET A 248 -24.99 -33.15 35.43
C MET A 248 -24.13 -33.15 36.69
N GLN A 249 -24.33 -34.14 37.58
CA GLN A 249 -23.50 -34.29 38.77
C GLN A 249 -22.03 -34.54 38.42
N ARG A 250 -21.76 -35.40 37.43
CA ARG A 250 -20.39 -35.63 36.94
C ARG A 250 -19.78 -34.36 36.35
N ALA A 251 -20.52 -33.65 35.50
CA ALA A 251 -20.05 -32.38 34.95
C ALA A 251 -19.74 -31.31 36.01
N LEU A 252 -20.54 -31.21 37.09
CA LEU A 252 -20.33 -30.27 38.18
C LEU A 252 -19.18 -30.65 39.12
N VAL A 253 -18.90 -31.96 39.29
CA VAL A 253 -17.82 -32.45 40.15
C VAL A 253 -16.48 -32.47 39.42
N GLU A 254 -16.46 -32.80 38.13
CA GLU A 254 -15.25 -32.83 37.31
C GLU A 254 -14.87 -31.44 36.77
N GLY A 255 -15.84 -30.52 36.58
CA GLY A 255 -15.62 -29.19 36.04
C GLY A 255 -15.89 -28.07 37.03
N ALA A 256 -14.94 -27.78 37.91
CA ALA A 256 -14.96 -26.57 38.75
C ALA A 256 -14.56 -25.30 37.97
N GLU A 257 -13.93 -25.44 36.79
CA GLU A 257 -13.56 -24.32 35.93
C GLU A 257 -14.45 -24.21 34.67
N PRO A 258 -14.98 -23.02 34.34
CA PRO A 258 -15.77 -22.81 33.13
C PRO A 258 -14.93 -23.09 31.87
N GLY A 259 -15.28 -24.15 31.14
CA GLY A 259 -14.60 -24.59 29.91
C GLY A 259 -13.87 -25.93 30.01
N ALA A 260 -13.74 -26.51 31.20
CA ALA A 260 -13.07 -27.80 31.40
C ALA A 260 -14.02 -29.02 31.39
N VAL A 261 -15.34 -28.80 31.24
CA VAL A 261 -16.32 -29.89 31.24
C VAL A 261 -16.24 -30.63 29.90
N PRO A 262 -15.77 -31.88 29.84
CA PRO A 262 -15.74 -32.61 28.59
C PRO A 262 -17.17 -32.85 28.13
N LEU A 263 -17.55 -32.33 26.96
CA LEU A 263 -18.91 -32.47 26.41
C LEU A 263 -19.37 -33.93 26.25
N ASP A 264 -18.42 -34.86 26.20
CA ASP A 264 -18.67 -36.30 26.19
C ASP A 264 -19.24 -36.86 27.49
N VAL A 265 -19.04 -36.16 28.61
CA VAL A 265 -19.56 -36.52 29.94
C VAL A 265 -21.04 -36.13 30.05
N LEU A 266 -21.46 -35.07 29.34
CA LEU A 266 -22.84 -34.56 29.31
C LEU A 266 -23.73 -35.31 28.29
N ARG A 267 -23.86 -36.62 28.48
CA ARG A 267 -24.77 -37.47 27.69
C ARG A 267 -26.09 -37.70 28.43
N PRO A 268 -27.25 -37.51 27.78
CA PRO A 268 -28.54 -37.76 28.44
C PRO A 268 -28.69 -39.25 28.78
N ALA A 269 -29.10 -39.53 30.02
CA ALA A 269 -29.26 -40.90 30.54
C ALA A 269 -30.73 -41.29 30.80
N SER A 270 -31.67 -40.40 30.47
CA SER A 270 -33.11 -40.58 30.67
C SER A 270 -33.93 -40.03 29.49
N THR A 271 -35.16 -40.52 29.34
CA THR A 271 -36.12 -40.10 28.29
C THR A 271 -37.02 -38.93 28.73
N ASP A 272 -36.73 -38.34 29.88
CA ASP A 272 -37.60 -37.43 30.62
C ASP A 272 -37.08 -35.98 30.60
N GLU A 273 -37.68 -35.08 31.39
CA GLU A 273 -37.30 -33.67 31.45
C GLU A 273 -35.80 -33.47 31.72
N VAL A 274 -35.20 -34.34 32.52
CA VAL A 274 -33.77 -34.25 32.86
C VAL A 274 -32.91 -34.61 31.65
N GLY A 275 -33.31 -35.60 30.85
CA GLY A 275 -32.62 -35.94 29.60
C GLY A 275 -32.67 -34.82 28.57
N VAL A 276 -33.82 -34.16 28.42
CA VAL A 276 -33.98 -32.99 27.53
C VAL A 276 -33.12 -31.82 28.03
N LEU A 277 -33.10 -31.58 29.34
CA LEU A 277 -32.32 -30.50 29.93
C LEU A 277 -30.81 -30.72 29.78
N VAL A 278 -30.32 -31.95 29.95
CA VAL A 278 -28.93 -32.32 29.68
C VAL A 278 -28.57 -32.09 28.22
N SER A 279 -29.44 -32.50 27.28
CA SER A 279 -29.22 -32.25 25.85
C SER A 279 -29.22 -30.76 25.49
N GLY A 280 -30.09 -29.96 26.12
CA GLY A 280 -30.12 -28.51 25.95
C GLY A 280 -28.86 -27.84 26.50
N PHE A 281 -28.40 -28.26 27.67
CA PHE A 281 -27.18 -27.75 28.29
C PHE A 281 -25.93 -28.09 27.46
N GLN A 282 -25.85 -29.32 26.93
CA GLN A 282 -24.77 -29.73 26.03
C GLN A 282 -24.74 -28.88 24.74
N LYS A 283 -25.90 -28.50 24.20
CA LYS A 283 -25.98 -27.60 23.03
C LYS A 283 -25.41 -26.22 23.37
N VAL A 284 -25.84 -25.64 24.49
CA VAL A 284 -25.36 -24.31 24.93
C VAL A 284 -23.85 -24.32 25.17
N LEU A 285 -23.31 -25.36 25.82
CA LEU A 285 -21.88 -25.48 26.04
C LEU A 285 -21.09 -25.62 24.74
N ARG A 286 -21.56 -26.41 23.77
CA ARG A 286 -20.95 -26.47 22.42
C ARG A 286 -20.92 -25.10 21.73
N GLU A 287 -22.03 -24.36 21.78
CA GLU A 287 -22.10 -23.02 21.21
C GLU A 287 -21.14 -22.05 21.92
N LEU A 288 -20.99 -22.18 23.25
CA LEU A 288 -20.05 -21.39 24.03
C LEU A 288 -18.59 -21.76 23.74
N GLU A 289 -18.25 -23.03 23.56
CA GLU A 289 -16.90 -23.47 23.19
C GLU A 289 -16.47 -22.88 21.85
N VAL A 290 -17.31 -23.02 20.81
CA VAL A 290 -17.02 -22.42 19.50
C VAL A 290 -16.88 -20.91 19.61
N ARG A 291 -17.73 -20.26 20.41
CA ARG A 291 -17.65 -18.81 20.62
C ARG A 291 -16.38 -18.38 21.36
N ASN A 292 -15.93 -19.14 22.36
CA ASN A 292 -14.69 -18.90 23.08
C ASN A 292 -13.46 -19.13 22.18
N GLU A 293 -13.50 -20.14 21.33
CA GLU A 293 -12.44 -20.44 20.36
C GLU A 293 -12.32 -19.33 19.31
N ILE A 294 -13.46 -18.79 18.82
CA ILE A 294 -13.49 -17.58 17.99
C ILE A 294 -12.88 -16.40 18.75
N LEU A 295 -13.24 -16.18 20.02
CA LEU A 295 -12.68 -15.07 20.82
C LEU A 295 -11.16 -15.20 21.03
N ASP A 296 -10.67 -16.41 21.30
CA ASP A 296 -9.23 -16.66 21.43
C ASP A 296 -8.50 -16.40 20.11
N LEU A 297 -9.08 -16.90 19.00
CA LEU A 297 -8.58 -16.66 17.66
C LEU A 297 -8.49 -15.17 17.33
N ASN A 298 -9.55 -14.41 17.62
CA ASN A 298 -9.60 -12.96 17.43
C ASN A 298 -8.48 -12.28 18.24
N ASN A 299 -8.32 -12.67 19.52
CA ASN A 299 -7.27 -12.12 20.36
C ASN A 299 -5.86 -12.46 19.85
N ARG A 300 -5.64 -13.68 19.36
CA ARG A 300 -4.36 -14.09 18.76
C ARG A 300 -4.07 -13.29 17.50
N LEU A 301 -5.04 -13.16 16.59
CA LEU A 301 -4.93 -12.33 15.39
C LEU A 301 -4.64 -10.88 15.74
N LEU A 302 -5.40 -10.26 16.65
CA LEU A 302 -5.22 -8.85 17.03
C LEU A 302 -3.87 -8.58 17.68
N ARG A 303 -3.42 -9.43 18.62
CA ARG A 303 -2.07 -9.33 19.22
C ARG A 303 -0.99 -9.48 18.15
N SER A 304 -1.24 -10.36 17.19
CA SER A 304 -0.31 -10.60 16.09
C SER A 304 -0.29 -9.42 15.10
N ALA A 305 -1.42 -8.78 14.85
CA ALA A 305 -1.55 -7.61 13.99
C ALA A 305 -0.95 -6.36 14.65
N SER A 306 -1.19 -6.14 15.94
CA SER A 306 -0.61 -5.02 16.68
C SER A 306 0.91 -5.09 16.80
N SER A 307 1.49 -6.28 16.61
CA SER A 307 2.95 -6.49 16.59
C SER A 307 3.53 -6.64 15.18
N ALA A 308 2.71 -6.62 14.13
CA ALA A 308 3.16 -6.66 12.76
C ALA A 308 3.77 -5.29 12.38
N GLY A 309 5.00 -5.28 11.88
CA GLY A 309 5.67 -4.03 11.46
C GLY A 309 5.24 -3.55 10.08
N SER A 310 4.62 -4.44 9.29
CA SER A 310 4.20 -4.19 7.91
C SER A 310 2.92 -4.96 7.55
N LEU A 311 2.25 -4.54 6.46
CA LEU A 311 1.13 -5.27 5.88
C LEU A 311 1.52 -6.71 5.50
N SER A 312 2.75 -6.93 5.01
CA SER A 312 3.30 -8.25 4.70
C SER A 312 3.27 -9.18 5.92
N ASP A 313 3.75 -8.71 7.07
CA ASP A 313 3.82 -9.52 8.30
C ASP A 313 2.42 -9.92 8.78
N ALA A 314 1.44 -9.03 8.66
CA ALA A 314 0.06 -9.31 9.03
C ALA A 314 -0.56 -10.37 8.11
N LEU A 315 -0.32 -10.28 6.80
CA LEU A 315 -0.81 -11.21 5.79
C LEU A 315 -0.21 -12.61 5.96
N ASP A 316 1.11 -12.70 6.17
CA ASP A 316 1.80 -13.98 6.38
C ASP A 316 1.34 -14.67 7.67
N ARG A 317 1.01 -13.89 8.72
CA ARG A 317 0.45 -14.42 9.98
C ARG A 317 -0.94 -15.04 9.81
N VAL A 318 -1.81 -14.47 8.96
CA VAL A 318 -3.13 -15.06 8.66
C VAL A 318 -2.96 -16.45 8.03
N ILE A 319 -2.05 -16.58 7.07
CA ILE A 319 -1.73 -17.87 6.43
C ILE A 319 -1.14 -18.88 7.44
N LEU A 320 -0.25 -18.42 8.32
CA LEU A 320 0.33 -19.27 9.36
C LEU A 320 -0.74 -19.78 10.33
N LEU A 321 -1.64 -18.91 10.80
CA LEU A 321 -2.76 -19.27 11.67
C LEU A 321 -3.69 -20.30 11.02
N CYS A 322 -3.99 -20.16 9.71
CA CYS A 322 -4.77 -21.16 8.98
C CYS A 322 -4.10 -22.55 9.01
N SER A 323 -2.77 -22.56 8.92
CA SER A 323 -1.96 -23.78 8.93
C SER A 323 -1.92 -24.41 10.33
N GLU A 324 -1.76 -23.60 11.39
CA GLU A 324 -1.78 -24.06 12.79
C GLU A 324 -3.15 -24.62 13.20
N MET A 325 -4.24 -24.05 12.68
CA MET A 325 -5.61 -24.50 12.93
C MET A 325 -5.98 -25.76 12.13
N GLY A 326 -5.12 -26.20 11.20
CA GLY A 326 -5.33 -27.44 10.45
C GLY A 326 -6.47 -27.38 9.44
N PHE A 327 -6.82 -26.19 8.90
CA PHE A 327 -7.85 -26.06 7.87
C PHE A 327 -7.46 -26.68 6.52
N GLY A 328 -6.16 -26.85 6.28
CA GLY A 328 -5.61 -27.46 5.08
C GLY A 328 -4.08 -27.40 5.08
N ASP A 329 -3.45 -28.22 4.24
CA ASP A 329 -1.99 -28.19 4.03
C ASP A 329 -1.53 -27.06 3.10
N LEU A 330 -2.46 -26.48 2.32
CA LEU A 330 -2.19 -25.35 1.44
C LEU A 330 -3.25 -24.25 1.61
N ASN A 331 -2.83 -23.10 2.12
CA ASN A 331 -3.67 -21.95 2.42
C ASN A 331 -3.31 -20.81 1.47
N PHE A 332 -4.31 -20.07 1.03
CA PHE A 332 -4.20 -18.99 0.06
C PHE A 332 -4.96 -17.77 0.56
N LEU A 333 -4.33 -16.62 0.36
CA LEU A 333 -4.97 -15.34 0.53
C LEU A 333 -5.07 -14.67 -0.83
N ILE A 334 -6.31 -14.42 -1.23
CA ILE A 334 -6.65 -13.91 -2.54
C ILE A 334 -7.35 -12.57 -2.34
N LEU A 335 -6.79 -11.47 -2.84
CA LEU A 335 -7.33 -10.13 -2.66
C LEU A 335 -7.81 -9.55 -3.99
N GLN A 336 -8.82 -8.68 -3.92
CA GLN A 336 -9.24 -7.85 -5.04
C GLN A 336 -8.53 -6.50 -4.96
N PRO A 337 -7.68 -6.13 -5.94
CA PRO A 337 -7.15 -4.78 -6.00
C PRO A 337 -8.28 -3.75 -6.15
N PRO A 338 -8.13 -2.53 -5.62
CA PRO A 338 -9.16 -1.50 -5.73
C PRO A 338 -9.46 -1.15 -7.20
N GLY A 339 -10.69 -1.40 -7.64
CA GLY A 339 -11.16 -1.01 -8.98
C GLY A 339 -10.86 -2.01 -10.10
N GLU A 340 -10.23 -3.15 -9.79
CA GLU A 340 -9.94 -4.19 -10.78
C GLU A 340 -11.01 -5.30 -10.79
N GLU A 341 -11.36 -5.79 -11.98
CA GLU A 341 -12.31 -6.91 -12.18
C GLU A 341 -11.63 -8.29 -12.10
N MET A 342 -10.64 -8.41 -11.23
CA MET A 342 -9.88 -9.65 -11.04
C MET A 342 -9.47 -9.84 -9.59
N LEU A 343 -9.24 -11.10 -9.24
CA LEU A 343 -8.70 -11.50 -7.95
C LEU A 343 -7.24 -11.90 -8.12
N ILE A 344 -6.40 -11.52 -7.17
CA ILE A 344 -4.96 -11.77 -7.17
C ILE A 344 -4.60 -12.62 -5.95
N GLY A 345 -3.96 -13.77 -6.19
CA GLY A 345 -3.40 -14.59 -5.11
C GLY A 345 -2.13 -13.95 -4.59
N VAL A 346 -2.20 -13.27 -3.44
CA VAL A 346 -1.11 -12.43 -2.91
C VAL A 346 -0.22 -13.14 -1.89
N ALA A 347 -0.72 -14.18 -1.23
CA ALA A 347 0.05 -14.98 -0.28
C ALA A 347 -0.43 -16.44 -0.29
N GLN A 348 0.48 -17.37 0.01
CA GLN A 348 0.14 -18.78 0.13
C GLN A 348 1.08 -19.52 1.09
N THR A 349 0.70 -20.69 1.60
CA THR A 349 1.56 -21.48 2.50
C THR A 349 2.96 -21.66 1.91
N GLY A 350 3.97 -21.28 2.69
CA GLY A 350 5.39 -21.41 2.33
C GLY A 350 5.92 -20.35 1.36
N MET A 351 5.11 -19.38 0.91
CA MET A 351 5.55 -18.25 0.10
C MET A 351 5.12 -16.92 0.72
N PRO A 352 6.02 -15.94 0.85
CA PRO A 352 5.71 -14.66 1.50
C PRO A 352 4.70 -13.84 0.69
N TYR A 353 4.10 -12.83 1.30
CA TYR A 353 3.27 -11.88 0.57
C TYR A 353 4.00 -11.23 -0.63
N ARG A 354 3.29 -11.12 -1.77
CA ARG A 354 3.74 -10.41 -2.96
C ARG A 354 2.61 -9.54 -3.52
N ARG A 355 2.85 -8.23 -3.59
CA ARG A 355 1.86 -7.25 -4.08
C ARG A 355 1.42 -7.51 -5.52
N GLU A 356 2.34 -7.90 -6.42
CA GLU A 356 1.98 -8.25 -7.81
C GLU A 356 1.21 -9.58 -7.92
N GLY A 357 1.17 -10.36 -6.85
CA GLY A 357 0.56 -11.68 -6.81
C GLY A 357 1.37 -12.80 -7.47
N TYR A 358 0.96 -14.03 -7.18
CA TYR A 358 1.49 -15.27 -7.75
C TYR A 358 0.68 -15.79 -8.94
N TYR A 359 -0.60 -15.41 -8.98
CA TYR A 359 -1.55 -15.76 -10.01
C TYR A 359 -2.76 -14.83 -9.94
N THR A 360 -3.49 -14.77 -11.05
CA THR A 360 -4.71 -13.96 -11.16
C THR A 360 -5.88 -14.85 -11.60
N LEU A 361 -7.06 -14.50 -11.10
CA LEU A 361 -8.34 -15.14 -11.42
C LEU A 361 -9.28 -14.07 -11.97
N SER A 362 -9.81 -14.29 -13.17
CA SER A 362 -10.87 -13.44 -13.70
C SER A 362 -12.12 -13.62 -12.84
N LEU A 363 -12.86 -12.54 -12.57
CA LEU A 363 -14.15 -12.65 -11.89
C LEU A 363 -15.16 -13.49 -12.68
N GLU A 364 -14.95 -13.75 -13.98
CA GLU A 364 -15.81 -14.62 -14.79
C GLU A 364 -15.43 -16.10 -14.74
N GLU A 365 -14.25 -16.44 -14.20
CA GLU A 365 -13.77 -17.83 -14.14
C GLU A 365 -14.58 -18.67 -13.15
N ASN A 366 -14.87 -19.93 -13.51
CA ASN A 366 -15.50 -20.89 -12.60
C ASN A 366 -14.46 -21.44 -11.60
N SER A 367 -14.31 -20.75 -10.47
CA SER A 367 -13.40 -21.08 -9.38
C SER A 367 -14.11 -20.97 -8.03
N LEU A 368 -13.71 -21.81 -7.06
CA LEU A 368 -14.23 -21.74 -5.69
C LEU A 368 -14.05 -20.35 -5.08
N ALA A 369 -12.88 -19.72 -5.28
CA ALA A 369 -12.61 -18.38 -4.78
C ALA A 369 -13.56 -17.33 -5.39
N VAL A 370 -13.75 -17.35 -6.71
CA VAL A 370 -14.65 -16.42 -7.41
C VAL A 370 -16.11 -16.60 -6.96
N ARG A 371 -16.55 -17.84 -6.74
CA ARG A 371 -17.90 -18.12 -6.21
C ARG A 371 -18.08 -17.56 -4.81
N VAL A 372 -17.13 -17.80 -3.90
CA VAL A 372 -17.18 -17.25 -2.53
C VAL A 372 -17.18 -15.72 -2.55
N PHE A 373 -16.37 -15.12 -3.41
CA PHE A 373 -16.32 -13.67 -3.60
C PHE A 373 -17.68 -13.09 -4.04
N ARG A 374 -18.36 -13.75 -5.01
CA ARG A 374 -19.67 -13.33 -5.52
C ARG A 374 -20.83 -13.62 -4.57
N GLU A 375 -20.84 -14.80 -3.96
CA GLU A 375 -21.94 -15.27 -3.10
C GLU A 375 -21.84 -14.72 -1.67
N GLN A 376 -20.68 -14.18 -1.25
CA GLN A 376 -20.42 -13.60 0.07
C GLN A 376 -20.73 -14.54 1.24
N ARG A 377 -20.49 -15.84 1.03
CA ARG A 377 -20.69 -16.89 2.05
C ARG A 377 -19.60 -17.96 1.93
N PRO A 378 -19.25 -18.63 3.04
CA PRO A 378 -18.26 -19.69 2.99
C PRO A 378 -18.78 -20.90 2.19
N VAL A 379 -17.87 -21.57 1.48
CA VAL A 379 -18.17 -22.75 0.67
C VAL A 379 -17.09 -23.81 0.90
N ALA A 380 -17.52 -25.05 1.16
CA ALA A 380 -16.66 -26.22 1.26
C ALA A 380 -16.94 -27.20 0.11
N ILE A 381 -15.89 -27.87 -0.34
CA ILE A 381 -15.87 -28.94 -1.35
C ILE A 381 -15.07 -30.10 -0.76
N ASP A 382 -15.75 -31.21 -0.47
CA ASP A 382 -15.14 -32.37 0.19
C ASP A 382 -14.30 -33.24 -0.77
N ASP A 383 -14.75 -33.33 -2.02
CA ASP A 383 -14.03 -33.97 -3.13
C ASP A 383 -14.14 -33.11 -4.39
N VAL A 384 -13.01 -32.51 -4.73
CA VAL A 384 -12.88 -31.62 -5.87
C VAL A 384 -12.98 -32.37 -7.21
N ALA A 385 -12.67 -33.67 -7.27
CA ALA A 385 -12.82 -34.45 -8.50
C ALA A 385 -14.28 -34.69 -8.88
N ALA A 386 -15.18 -34.73 -7.89
CA ALA A 386 -16.61 -34.95 -8.06
C ALA A 386 -17.42 -33.64 -8.19
N ASP A 387 -16.80 -32.48 -7.96
CA ASP A 387 -17.51 -31.21 -7.80
C ASP A 387 -17.23 -30.21 -8.95
N PRO A 388 -18.25 -29.79 -9.71
CA PRO A 388 -18.08 -28.86 -10.83
C PRO A 388 -17.75 -27.42 -10.41
N ARG A 389 -17.79 -27.10 -9.10
CA ARG A 389 -17.51 -25.75 -8.56
C ARG A 389 -16.02 -25.44 -8.45
N ALA A 390 -15.14 -26.43 -8.64
CA ALA A 390 -13.70 -26.26 -8.57
C ALA A 390 -13.08 -25.92 -9.95
N SER A 391 -12.10 -25.00 -9.98
CA SER A 391 -11.38 -24.66 -11.21
C SER A 391 -10.37 -25.76 -11.57
N ARG A 392 -10.54 -26.41 -12.73
CA ARG A 392 -9.59 -27.43 -13.23
C ARG A 392 -8.15 -26.90 -13.27
N ARG A 393 -7.95 -25.68 -13.73
CA ARG A 393 -6.64 -25.03 -13.82
C ARG A 393 -5.97 -24.94 -12.46
N MET A 394 -6.73 -24.57 -11.42
CA MET A 394 -6.21 -24.46 -10.05
C MET A 394 -5.95 -25.82 -9.43
N VAL A 395 -6.82 -26.79 -9.69
CA VAL A 395 -6.68 -28.17 -9.22
C VAL A 395 -5.43 -28.84 -9.80
N GLU A 396 -5.21 -28.72 -11.12
CA GLU A 396 -4.04 -29.27 -11.79
C GLU A 396 -2.74 -28.59 -11.34
N ARG A 397 -2.77 -27.26 -11.14
CA ARG A 397 -1.59 -26.50 -10.73
C ARG A 397 -1.17 -26.79 -9.29
N PHE A 398 -2.11 -26.95 -8.37
CA PHE A 398 -1.83 -27.04 -6.94
C PHE A 398 -2.14 -28.42 -6.32
N GLY A 399 -2.68 -29.37 -7.09
CA GLY A 399 -2.98 -30.73 -6.62
C GLY A 399 -4.11 -30.80 -5.60
N ILE A 400 -5.09 -29.89 -5.66
CA ILE A 400 -6.15 -29.75 -4.65
C ILE A 400 -7.13 -30.95 -4.71
N ARG A 401 -7.41 -31.57 -3.56
CA ARG A 401 -8.34 -32.70 -3.41
C ARG A 401 -9.61 -32.35 -2.64
N ALA A 402 -9.49 -31.48 -1.65
CA ALA A 402 -10.61 -30.87 -0.92
C ALA A 402 -10.28 -29.40 -0.66
N ALA A 403 -11.30 -28.54 -0.54
CA ALA A 403 -11.07 -27.13 -0.23
C ALA A 403 -12.25 -26.48 0.48
N ILE A 404 -11.93 -25.51 1.33
CA ILE A 404 -12.87 -24.64 2.02
C ILE A 404 -12.43 -23.18 1.83
N ALA A 405 -13.38 -22.29 1.58
CA ALA A 405 -13.09 -20.89 1.39
C ALA A 405 -14.12 -20.00 2.08
N ALA A 406 -13.67 -18.86 2.60
CA ALA A 406 -14.49 -17.85 3.26
C ALA A 406 -14.18 -16.43 2.73
N PRO A 407 -15.18 -15.56 2.61
CA PRO A 407 -14.99 -14.21 2.10
C PRO A 407 -14.35 -13.29 3.16
N LEU A 408 -13.46 -12.41 2.72
CA LEU A 408 -12.90 -11.34 3.55
C LEU A 408 -13.79 -10.10 3.41
N ILE A 409 -14.63 -9.80 4.40
CA ILE A 409 -15.64 -8.73 4.31
C ILE A 409 -15.39 -7.66 5.37
N THR A 410 -15.30 -6.40 4.94
CA THR A 410 -15.22 -5.22 5.80
C THR A 410 -16.10 -4.11 5.24
N GLY A 411 -16.87 -3.43 6.10
CA GLY A 411 -17.69 -2.27 5.70
C GLY A 411 -18.75 -2.56 4.62
N GLY A 412 -19.20 -3.82 4.51
CA GLY A 412 -20.14 -4.26 3.45
C GLY A 412 -19.50 -4.51 2.08
N ARG A 413 -18.17 -4.44 1.97
CA ARG A 413 -17.42 -4.74 0.75
C ARG A 413 -16.60 -6.02 0.94
N VAL A 414 -16.60 -6.88 -0.09
CA VAL A 414 -15.71 -8.05 -0.13
C VAL A 414 -14.35 -7.60 -0.63
N MET A 415 -13.32 -7.76 0.21
CA MET A 415 -11.93 -7.42 -0.12
C MET A 415 -11.20 -8.57 -0.81
N GLY A 416 -11.70 -9.79 -0.65
CA GLY A 416 -11.01 -10.98 -1.13
C GLY A 416 -11.58 -12.26 -0.54
N VAL A 417 -10.80 -13.32 -0.60
CA VAL A 417 -11.15 -14.66 -0.17
C VAL A 417 -9.95 -15.30 0.53
N LEU A 418 -10.23 -15.91 1.67
CA LEU A 418 -9.33 -16.83 2.35
C LEU A 418 -9.71 -18.25 1.93
N LEU A 419 -8.77 -18.98 1.32
CA LEU A 419 -9.01 -20.33 0.80
C LEU A 419 -8.01 -21.31 1.43
N CYS A 420 -8.52 -22.36 2.05
CA CYS A 420 -7.74 -23.47 2.60
C CYS A 420 -8.02 -24.73 1.78
N ALA A 421 -6.99 -25.48 1.46
CA ALA A 421 -7.06 -26.66 0.62
C ALA A 421 -6.25 -27.81 1.20
N ASP A 422 -6.72 -29.03 0.96
CA ASP A 422 -6.02 -30.28 1.25
C ASP A 422 -5.57 -30.92 -0.08
N THR A 423 -4.27 -31.22 -0.20
CA THR A 423 -3.69 -31.80 -1.43
C THR A 423 -3.58 -33.33 -1.41
N ARG A 424 -3.63 -33.94 -0.22
CA ARG A 424 -3.32 -35.38 -0.05
C ARG A 424 -4.55 -36.27 -0.06
N THR A 425 -5.66 -35.80 0.49
CA THR A 425 -6.87 -36.60 0.72
C THR A 425 -8.12 -35.77 0.51
N THR A 426 -9.21 -36.42 0.12
CA THR A 426 -10.55 -35.85 0.27
C THR A 426 -10.87 -35.70 1.76
N ARG A 427 -11.58 -34.64 2.15
CA ARG A 427 -11.87 -34.33 3.55
C ARG A 427 -13.27 -33.76 3.66
N HIS A 428 -14.04 -34.25 4.62
CA HIS A 428 -15.33 -33.66 4.96
C HIS A 428 -15.14 -32.53 5.98
N TYR A 429 -15.47 -31.29 5.61
CA TYR A 429 -15.37 -30.15 6.53
C TYR A 429 -16.60 -30.06 7.44
N SER A 430 -16.38 -30.06 8.75
CA SER A 430 -17.45 -29.88 9.74
C SER A 430 -17.99 -28.45 9.72
N ARG A 431 -19.24 -28.26 10.20
CA ARG A 431 -19.78 -26.91 10.40
C ARG A 431 -18.94 -26.06 11.34
N ARG A 432 -18.32 -26.67 12.36
CA ARG A 432 -17.41 -25.97 13.27
C ARG A 432 -16.22 -25.38 12.51
N GLU A 433 -15.58 -26.17 11.64
CA GLU A 433 -14.46 -25.68 10.83
C GLU A 433 -14.90 -24.56 9.88
N ILE A 434 -16.07 -24.68 9.27
CA ILE A 434 -16.62 -23.62 8.41
C ILE A 434 -16.85 -22.32 9.19
N GLN A 435 -17.42 -22.41 10.39
CA GLN A 435 -17.66 -21.25 11.25
C GLN A 435 -16.36 -20.62 11.76
N LEU A 436 -15.37 -21.43 12.13
CA LEU A 436 -14.06 -20.94 12.57
C LEU A 436 -13.31 -20.26 11.44
N LEU A 437 -13.34 -20.81 10.21
CA LEU A 437 -12.71 -20.17 9.05
C LEU A 437 -13.41 -18.88 8.66
N GLU A 438 -14.76 -18.85 8.71
CA GLU A 438 -15.54 -17.63 8.45
C GLU A 438 -15.19 -16.52 9.47
N ALA A 439 -15.13 -16.86 10.76
CA ALA A 439 -14.72 -15.93 11.80
C ALA A 439 -13.27 -15.44 11.58
N LEU A 440 -12.35 -16.35 11.26
CA LEU A 440 -10.95 -16.02 10.94
C LEU A 440 -10.87 -15.06 9.76
N ALA A 441 -11.61 -15.33 8.69
CA ALA A 441 -11.64 -14.51 7.48
C ALA A 441 -12.20 -13.11 7.77
N GLN A 442 -13.23 -13.01 8.61
CA GLN A 442 -13.83 -11.73 8.97
C GLN A 442 -12.89 -10.86 9.80
N GLU A 443 -12.20 -11.43 10.78
CA GLU A 443 -11.17 -10.69 11.52
C GLU A 443 -9.95 -10.35 10.67
N ALA A 444 -9.51 -11.29 9.83
CA ALA A 444 -8.44 -11.02 8.87
C ALA A 444 -8.82 -9.82 7.99
N ALA A 445 -10.06 -9.74 7.49
CA ALA A 445 -10.53 -8.61 6.69
C ALA A 445 -10.40 -7.25 7.43
N VAL A 446 -10.68 -7.22 8.74
CA VAL A 446 -10.50 -6.01 9.56
C VAL A 446 -9.02 -5.64 9.66
N VAL A 447 -8.17 -6.60 10.03
CA VAL A 447 -6.72 -6.39 10.14
C VAL A 447 -6.12 -5.88 8.83
N LEU A 448 -6.52 -6.48 7.70
CA LEU A 448 -6.02 -6.10 6.38
C LEU A 448 -6.46 -4.71 5.98
N HIS A 449 -7.71 -4.34 6.28
CA HIS A 449 -8.21 -3.00 6.00
C HIS A 449 -7.49 -1.93 6.84
N THR A 450 -7.27 -2.18 8.13
CA THR A 450 -6.55 -1.26 9.00
C THR A 450 -5.10 -1.10 8.54
N ALA A 451 -4.41 -2.21 8.27
CA ALA A 451 -3.02 -2.18 7.80
C ALA A 451 -2.87 -1.46 6.45
N SER A 452 -3.79 -1.67 5.50
CA SER A 452 -3.76 -0.97 4.21
C SER A 452 -3.97 0.54 4.36
N LEU A 453 -4.92 0.96 5.21
CA LEU A 453 -5.18 2.38 5.48
C LEU A 453 -3.99 3.06 6.15
N GLU A 454 -3.31 2.38 7.09
CA GLU A 454 -2.11 2.92 7.72
C GLU A 454 -0.96 3.10 6.72
N GLU A 455 -0.76 2.14 5.81
CA GLU A 455 0.26 2.20 4.79
C GLU A 455 -0.04 3.27 3.72
N GLU A 456 -1.30 3.42 3.32
CA GLU A 456 -1.76 4.51 2.45
C GLU A 456 -1.54 5.87 3.13
N MET A 457 -1.91 6.02 4.40
CA MET A 457 -1.70 7.25 5.17
C MET A 457 -0.22 7.57 5.32
N ARG A 458 0.62 6.57 5.58
CA ARG A 458 2.09 6.72 5.69
C ARG A 458 2.70 7.16 4.37
N SER A 459 2.30 6.51 3.28
CA SER A 459 2.76 6.84 1.92
C SER A 459 2.32 8.23 1.48
N ALA A 460 1.07 8.60 1.76
CA ALA A 460 0.55 9.94 1.47
C ALA A 460 1.28 11.03 2.28
N ARG A 461 1.59 10.77 3.57
CA ARG A 461 2.38 11.69 4.39
C ARG A 461 3.81 11.86 3.88
N ALA A 462 4.47 10.75 3.52
CA ALA A 462 5.82 10.78 2.95
C ALA A 462 5.83 11.59 1.64
N TRP A 463 4.86 11.33 0.76
CA TRP A 463 4.70 12.05 -0.51
C TRP A 463 4.57 13.56 -0.33
N VAL A 464 3.78 14.03 0.64
CA VAL A 464 3.66 15.48 0.92
C VAL A 464 4.99 16.08 1.36
N VAL A 465 5.74 15.38 2.22
CA VAL A 465 7.07 15.84 2.67
C VAL A 465 8.05 15.88 1.50
N ASP A 466 8.05 14.84 0.66
CA ASP A 466 8.93 14.77 -0.52
C ASP A 466 8.62 15.89 -1.52
N LEU A 467 7.34 16.18 -1.76
CA LEU A 467 6.91 17.27 -2.64
C LEU A 467 7.37 18.64 -2.13
N LEU A 468 7.26 18.90 -0.82
CA LEU A 468 7.75 20.14 -0.23
C LEU A 468 9.29 20.23 -0.27
N ASN A 469 9.97 19.10 -0.09
CA ASN A 469 11.43 19.03 -0.15
C ASN A 469 12.00 19.20 -1.56
N ALA A 470 11.23 18.82 -2.59
CA ALA A 470 11.59 18.98 -4.00
C ALA A 470 11.34 20.39 -4.55
N SER A 471 10.66 21.28 -3.80
CA SER A 471 10.42 22.66 -4.22
C SER A 471 11.74 23.45 -4.33
N ALA A 472 11.87 24.25 -5.39
CA ALA A 472 12.98 25.18 -5.56
C ALA A 472 12.85 26.44 -4.67
N GLU A 473 11.64 26.77 -4.25
CA GLU A 473 11.35 27.89 -3.35
C GLU A 473 11.57 27.49 -1.89
N GLY A 474 11.97 28.47 -1.07
CA GLY A 474 12.04 28.28 0.37
C GLY A 474 10.64 28.13 0.96
N VAL A 475 10.36 27.02 1.65
CA VAL A 475 9.07 26.76 2.31
C VAL A 475 9.28 26.53 3.79
N CYS A 476 8.62 27.34 4.61
CA CYS A 476 8.57 27.23 6.06
C CYS A 476 7.13 27.11 6.55
N GLY A 477 6.84 26.16 7.44
CA GLY A 477 5.60 26.12 8.20
C GLY A 477 5.80 26.74 9.58
N VAL A 478 4.83 27.50 10.08
CA VAL A 478 4.85 28.05 11.45
C VAL A 478 3.58 27.70 12.22
N ASP A 479 3.71 27.57 13.54
CA ASP A 479 2.57 27.50 14.45
C ASP A 479 1.90 28.87 14.65
N ARG A 480 0.82 28.90 15.44
CA ARG A 480 0.09 30.13 15.78
C ARG A 480 0.94 31.18 16.51
N SER A 481 2.04 30.79 17.14
CA SER A 481 2.97 31.68 17.83
C SER A 481 4.11 32.16 16.91
N GLY A 482 4.13 31.74 15.64
CA GLY A 482 5.18 32.08 14.68
C GLY A 482 6.45 31.22 14.80
N ASN A 483 6.41 30.11 15.56
CA ASN A 483 7.54 29.20 15.67
C ASN A 483 7.58 28.25 14.49
N CYS A 484 8.78 28.02 13.93
CA CYS A 484 8.97 27.11 12.80
C CYS A 484 8.58 25.67 13.18
N THR A 485 7.67 25.06 12.44
CA THR A 485 7.25 23.66 12.58
C THR A 485 7.75 22.78 11.44
N PHE A 486 8.11 23.39 10.31
CA PHE A 486 8.62 22.72 9.13
C PHE A 486 9.52 23.68 8.34
N VAL A 487 10.58 23.17 7.73
CA VAL A 487 11.46 23.91 6.81
C VAL A 487 11.98 22.95 5.75
N ASN A 488 11.85 23.32 4.47
CA ASN A 488 12.35 22.50 3.37
C ASN A 488 13.86 22.76 3.09
N PRO A 489 14.55 21.90 2.32
CA PRO A 489 15.97 22.07 2.00
C PRO A 489 16.31 23.36 1.26
N ALA A 490 15.42 23.84 0.39
CA ALA A 490 15.63 25.10 -0.33
C ALA A 490 15.68 26.30 0.63
N ALA A 491 14.78 26.36 1.61
CA ALA A 491 14.78 27.39 2.65
C ALA A 491 16.07 27.35 3.48
N LEU A 492 16.53 26.16 3.89
CA LEU A 492 17.80 26.02 4.63
C LEU A 492 18.99 26.55 3.83
N LYS A 493 19.04 26.21 2.54
CA LYS A 493 20.11 26.66 1.64
C LYS A 493 20.10 28.18 1.46
N MET A 494 18.93 28.79 1.22
CA MET A 494 18.80 30.24 1.06
C MET A 494 19.15 31.01 2.34
N LEU A 495 18.68 30.51 3.48
CA LEU A 495 18.88 31.12 4.80
C LEU A 495 20.25 30.77 5.43
N GLY A 496 21.03 29.87 4.83
CA GLY A 496 22.37 29.51 5.30
C GLY A 496 22.41 28.68 6.59
N TYR A 497 21.34 27.98 6.96
CA TYR A 497 21.31 27.09 8.13
C TYR A 497 21.77 25.68 7.75
N ALA A 498 22.66 25.09 8.55
CA ALA A 498 23.21 23.76 8.27
C ALA A 498 22.23 22.63 8.56
N LYS A 499 21.36 22.79 9.57
CA LYS A 499 20.38 21.78 9.98
C LYS A 499 19.01 22.41 10.27
N ALA A 500 17.95 21.71 9.87
CA ALA A 500 16.57 22.08 10.18
C ALA A 500 16.34 22.33 11.69
N ALA A 501 16.99 21.56 12.56
CA ALA A 501 16.86 21.65 14.01
C ALA A 501 17.24 23.03 14.60
N GLU A 502 17.99 23.87 13.86
CA GLU A 502 18.37 25.22 14.30
C GLU A 502 17.23 26.24 14.11
N LEU A 503 16.32 25.97 13.15
CA LEU A 503 15.15 26.79 12.89
C LEU A 503 13.89 26.22 13.56
N LEU A 504 13.74 24.89 13.58
CA LEU A 504 12.58 24.22 14.18
C LEU A 504 12.39 24.62 15.65
N GLY A 505 11.18 25.04 16.00
CA GLY A 505 10.80 25.54 17.32
C GLY A 505 11.19 26.99 17.61
N SER A 506 12.03 27.62 16.76
CA SER A 506 12.40 29.04 16.91
C SER A 506 11.37 29.94 16.22
N ASN A 507 11.17 31.14 16.76
CA ASN A 507 10.31 32.13 16.13
C ASN A 507 10.93 32.65 14.83
N LEU A 508 10.19 32.52 13.72
CA LEU A 508 10.72 32.85 12.39
C LEU A 508 11.03 34.36 12.25
N HIS A 509 10.21 35.23 12.86
CA HIS A 509 10.42 36.67 12.83
C HIS A 509 11.78 37.04 13.43
N GLU A 510 12.09 36.49 14.60
CA GLU A 510 13.34 36.78 15.31
C GLU A 510 14.57 36.24 14.59
N LYS A 511 14.43 35.18 13.80
CA LYS A 511 15.56 34.52 13.14
C LYS A 511 15.87 35.13 11.78
N ILE A 512 14.84 35.40 10.97
CA ILE A 512 15.05 35.74 9.55
C ILE A 512 14.41 37.05 9.12
N HIS A 513 13.56 37.68 9.95
CA HIS A 513 12.77 38.87 9.58
C HIS A 513 12.83 39.99 10.62
N HIS A 514 13.89 40.02 11.43
CA HIS A 514 13.97 40.89 12.61
C HIS A 514 14.40 42.33 12.31
N SER A 515 14.91 42.62 11.11
CA SER A 515 15.48 43.92 10.73
C SER A 515 15.22 44.27 9.26
N TYR A 516 15.10 45.56 8.96
CA TYR A 516 15.08 46.10 7.59
C TYR A 516 16.46 45.98 6.91
N ALA A 517 16.53 46.24 5.61
CA ALA A 517 17.78 46.18 4.83
C ALA A 517 18.88 47.14 5.35
N ASP A 518 18.52 48.23 6.02
CA ASP A 518 19.45 49.19 6.64
C ASP A 518 19.93 48.76 8.05
N GLY A 519 19.48 47.60 8.53
CA GLY A 519 19.80 47.05 9.85
C GLY A 519 18.92 47.56 10.99
N SER A 520 18.02 48.52 10.75
CA SER A 520 17.08 48.97 11.77
C SER A 520 16.09 47.86 12.17
N PRO A 521 15.63 47.79 13.44
CA PRO A 521 14.72 46.73 13.88
C PRO A 521 13.38 46.76 13.14
N PHE A 522 12.92 45.60 12.67
CA PHE A 522 11.61 45.42 12.07
C PHE A 522 10.60 45.03 13.17
N PRO A 523 9.63 45.91 13.52
CA PRO A 523 8.68 45.64 14.59
C PRO A 523 7.81 44.43 14.27
N ARG A 524 7.61 43.54 15.25
CA ARG A 524 6.74 42.35 15.11
C ARG A 524 5.31 42.76 14.72
N GLU A 525 4.84 43.91 15.18
CA GLU A 525 3.51 44.45 14.90
C GLU A 525 3.28 44.68 13.40
N ASN A 526 4.35 45.01 12.67
CA ASN A 526 4.27 45.29 11.23
C ASN A 526 4.54 44.06 10.37
N CYS A 527 4.92 42.92 10.97
CA CYS A 527 5.25 41.71 10.26
C CYS A 527 4.03 41.16 9.50
N PRO A 528 4.10 41.05 8.16
CA PRO A 528 3.01 40.46 7.37
C PRO A 528 2.68 39.02 7.78
N ILE A 529 3.70 38.24 8.18
CA ILE A 529 3.51 36.88 8.70
C ILE A 529 2.66 36.88 9.98
N ARG A 530 2.89 37.84 10.91
CA ARG A 530 2.07 37.98 12.12
C ARG A 530 0.63 38.32 11.78
N ARG A 531 0.41 39.25 10.83
CA ARG A 531 -0.94 39.62 10.36
C ARG A 531 -1.69 38.40 9.84
N THR A 532 -1.03 37.55 9.05
CA THR A 532 -1.61 36.29 8.58
C THR A 532 -1.99 35.34 9.72
N LEU A 533 -1.19 35.26 10.78
CA LEU A 533 -1.46 34.40 11.94
C LEU A 533 -2.61 34.91 12.82
N GLU A 534 -2.75 36.22 12.98
CA GLU A 534 -3.75 36.83 13.86
C GLU A 534 -5.09 37.08 13.16
N GLU A 535 -5.05 37.62 11.95
CA GLU A 535 -6.23 38.07 11.21
C GLU A 535 -6.71 37.01 10.20
N GLY A 536 -5.87 36.02 9.87
CA GLY A 536 -6.20 35.01 8.86
C GLY A 536 -6.19 35.55 7.43
N ILE A 537 -5.52 36.68 7.19
CA ILE A 537 -5.42 37.33 5.88
C ILE A 537 -4.09 36.93 5.22
N GLU A 538 -4.14 36.46 3.98
CA GLU A 538 -2.93 36.18 3.21
C GLU A 538 -2.11 37.44 2.97
N SER A 539 -0.78 37.32 3.01
CA SER A 539 0.16 38.42 2.83
C SER A 539 1.18 38.11 1.75
N HIS A 540 1.62 39.13 1.03
CA HIS A 540 2.67 39.09 0.00
C HIS A 540 3.55 40.33 0.17
N SER A 541 4.86 40.16 0.09
CA SER A 541 5.82 41.27 0.14
C SER A 541 6.96 41.05 -0.87
N THR A 542 7.38 42.13 -1.53
CA THR A 542 8.45 42.16 -2.55
C THR A 542 9.64 43.02 -2.14
N ASP A 543 9.49 43.84 -1.10
CA ASP A 543 10.41 44.95 -0.79
C ASP A 543 11.09 44.74 0.58
N GLU A 544 11.24 43.50 1.00
CA GLU A 544 11.80 43.12 2.30
C GLU A 544 13.05 42.26 2.13
N VAL A 545 13.74 42.01 3.25
CA VAL A 545 14.93 41.16 3.29
C VAL A 545 14.73 40.02 4.26
N HIS A 546 15.30 38.85 3.93
CA HIS A 546 15.51 37.78 4.88
C HIS A 546 16.98 37.74 5.31
N TRP A 547 17.18 37.43 6.59
CA TRP A 547 18.50 37.32 7.21
C TRP A 547 18.96 35.87 7.25
N ARG A 548 20.24 35.66 6.91
CA ARG A 548 20.92 34.37 6.95
C ARG A 548 21.53 34.12 8.31
N ALA A 549 21.86 32.86 8.59
CA ALA A 549 22.50 32.45 9.85
C ALA A 549 23.86 33.14 10.11
N ASP A 550 24.57 33.56 9.07
CA ASP A 550 25.85 34.27 9.16
C ASP A 550 25.71 35.80 9.39
N GLY A 551 24.47 36.31 9.45
CA GLY A 551 24.18 37.73 9.61
C GLY A 551 24.18 38.54 8.32
N SER A 552 24.40 37.94 7.15
CA SER A 552 24.13 38.59 5.86
C SER A 552 22.62 38.57 5.56
N SER A 553 22.14 39.49 4.72
CA SER A 553 20.74 39.50 4.27
C SER A 553 20.64 39.37 2.74
N PHE A 554 19.44 39.05 2.26
CA PHE A 554 19.12 39.09 0.83
C PHE A 554 17.72 39.64 0.61
N PRO A 555 17.50 40.37 -0.51
CA PRO A 555 16.17 40.79 -0.91
C PRO A 555 15.32 39.56 -1.22
N VAL A 556 14.12 39.55 -0.66
CA VAL A 556 13.23 38.39 -0.72
C VAL A 556 11.85 38.81 -1.22
N GLU A 557 11.26 37.97 -2.06
CA GLU A 557 9.83 37.98 -2.34
C GLU A 557 9.19 36.80 -1.62
N TYR A 558 8.16 37.04 -0.81
CA TYR A 558 7.52 35.96 -0.04
C TYR A 558 6.01 36.11 0.12
N TRP A 559 5.35 34.96 0.31
CA TRP A 559 3.93 34.84 0.60
C TRP A 559 3.74 34.14 1.94
N ALA A 560 2.85 34.68 2.78
CA ALA A 560 2.36 34.02 3.99
C ALA A 560 0.88 33.67 3.81
N ARG A 561 0.55 32.38 3.88
CA ARG A 561 -0.83 31.88 3.76
C ARG A 561 -1.27 31.16 5.04
N PRO A 562 -2.45 31.46 5.59
CA PRO A 562 -2.90 30.87 6.84
C PRO A 562 -3.35 29.41 6.63
N VAL A 563 -3.01 28.55 7.59
CA VAL A 563 -3.53 27.17 7.65
C VAL A 563 -4.72 27.17 8.61
N ILE A 564 -5.92 26.94 8.08
CA ILE A 564 -7.16 26.95 8.85
C ILE A 564 -7.56 25.52 9.22
N ARG A 565 -7.82 25.27 10.50
CA ARG A 565 -8.40 24.02 11.02
C ARG A 565 -9.60 24.35 11.91
N ASP A 566 -10.73 23.69 11.68
CA ASP A 566 -11.98 23.91 12.43
C ASP A 566 -12.40 25.39 12.51
N GLY A 567 -12.22 26.13 11.41
CA GLY A 567 -12.54 27.56 11.32
C GLY A 567 -11.61 28.49 12.10
N LYS A 568 -10.49 27.99 12.64
CA LYS A 568 -9.48 28.79 13.36
C LYS A 568 -8.13 28.71 12.66
N VAL A 569 -7.36 29.79 12.70
CA VAL A 569 -5.97 29.79 12.23
C VAL A 569 -5.12 28.92 13.15
N ALA A 570 -4.57 27.84 12.60
CA ALA A 570 -3.69 26.89 13.29
C ALA A 570 -2.21 27.26 13.14
N GLY A 571 -1.87 28.00 12.08
CA GLY A 571 -0.52 28.40 11.71
C GLY A 571 -0.49 29.06 10.34
N ALA A 572 0.69 29.15 9.72
CA ALA A 572 0.84 29.67 8.36
C ALA A 572 1.94 28.91 7.59
N VAL A 573 1.82 28.89 6.27
CA VAL A 573 2.89 28.46 5.35
C VAL A 573 3.48 29.72 4.72
N ILE A 574 4.80 29.86 4.84
CA ILE A 574 5.58 30.92 4.21
C ILE A 574 6.34 30.31 3.03
N THR A 575 6.13 30.83 1.83
CA THR A 575 6.95 30.52 0.65
C THR A 575 7.75 31.75 0.26
N PHE A 576 9.03 31.59 -0.08
CA PHE A 576 9.91 32.72 -0.39
C PHE A 576 10.97 32.38 -1.42
N VAL A 577 11.39 33.41 -2.17
CA VAL A 577 12.39 33.32 -3.25
C VAL A 577 13.42 34.43 -3.09
N ASP A 578 14.70 34.09 -3.28
CA ASP A 578 15.78 35.08 -3.35
C ASP A 578 15.72 35.82 -4.70
N ILE A 579 15.51 37.14 -4.66
CA ILE A 579 15.39 37.99 -5.86
C ILE A 579 16.69 38.78 -6.14
N SER A 580 17.81 38.41 -5.52
CA SER A 580 19.11 39.07 -5.70
C SER A 580 19.56 39.11 -7.16
N GLU A 581 19.50 37.96 -7.86
CA GLU A 581 19.89 37.87 -9.27
C GLU A 581 18.99 38.72 -10.18
N ARG A 582 17.69 38.71 -9.92
CA ARG A 582 16.72 39.53 -10.66
C ARG A 582 17.03 41.02 -10.50
N LEU A 583 17.22 41.48 -9.27
CA LEU A 583 17.55 42.89 -9.00
C LEU A 583 18.93 43.29 -9.54
N ALA A 584 19.90 42.37 -9.53
CA ALA A 584 21.22 42.61 -10.13
C ALA A 584 21.15 42.72 -11.66
N ALA A 585 20.37 41.86 -12.32
CA ALA A 585 20.15 41.93 -13.76
C ALA A 585 19.42 43.22 -14.17
N GLU A 586 18.39 43.62 -13.43
CA GLU A 586 17.67 44.88 -13.67
C GLU A 586 18.59 46.10 -13.48
N ARG A 587 19.46 46.10 -12.46
CA ARG A 587 20.46 47.17 -12.27
C ARG A 587 21.51 47.18 -13.39
N ALA A 588 22.06 46.03 -13.75
CA ALA A 588 23.05 45.93 -14.82
C ALA A 588 22.50 46.43 -16.16
N LEU A 589 21.22 46.11 -16.45
CA LEU A 589 20.53 46.62 -17.62
C LEU A 589 20.39 48.15 -17.58
N ARG A 590 19.91 48.71 -16.46
CA ARG A 590 19.78 50.18 -16.29
C ARG A 590 21.13 50.89 -16.39
N GLU A 591 22.18 50.35 -15.76
CA GLU A 591 23.53 50.90 -15.83
C GLU A 591 24.10 50.84 -17.25
N SER A 592 23.88 49.75 -17.97
CA SER A 592 24.29 49.61 -19.37
C SER A 592 23.55 50.60 -20.26
N GLU A 593 22.23 50.75 -20.10
CA GLU A 593 21.44 51.77 -20.82
C GLU A 593 21.95 53.19 -20.53
N GLN A 594 22.17 53.52 -19.26
CA GLN A 594 22.63 54.85 -18.87
C GLN A 594 24.05 55.13 -19.38
N ARG A 595 24.93 54.13 -19.36
CA ARG A 595 26.30 54.22 -19.90
C ARG A 595 26.28 54.46 -21.41
N TRP A 596 25.48 53.69 -22.16
CA TRP A 596 25.31 53.89 -23.60
C TRP A 596 24.75 55.28 -23.92
N ARG A 597 23.68 55.71 -23.24
CA ARG A 597 23.08 57.05 -23.44
C ARG A 597 24.08 58.17 -23.20
N THR A 598 24.91 58.05 -22.16
CA THR A 598 25.93 59.05 -21.82
C THR A 598 27.07 59.09 -22.85
N LEU A 599 27.54 57.94 -23.32
CA LEU A 599 28.58 57.87 -24.35
C LEU A 599 28.12 58.52 -25.65
N VAL A 600 26.93 58.14 -26.13
CA VAL A 600 26.42 58.62 -27.41
C VAL A 600 26.09 60.11 -27.35
N SER A 601 25.57 60.65 -26.24
CA SER A 601 25.25 62.09 -26.12
C SER A 601 26.45 63.05 -26.07
N HIS A 602 27.66 62.54 -25.80
CA HIS A 602 28.89 63.34 -25.76
C HIS A 602 29.78 63.16 -27.00
N LEU A 603 29.38 62.32 -27.97
CA LEU A 603 30.12 62.20 -29.23
C LEU A 603 30.04 63.52 -30.02
N PRO A 604 31.14 63.99 -30.61
CA PRO A 604 31.15 65.23 -31.40
C PRO A 604 30.27 65.11 -32.65
N ASP A 605 30.21 63.91 -33.24
CA ASP A 605 29.43 63.58 -34.43
C ASP A 605 27.93 63.44 -34.15
N GLN A 606 27.10 63.74 -35.16
CA GLN A 606 25.66 63.52 -35.06
C GLN A 606 25.35 62.03 -35.23
N VAL A 607 24.78 61.43 -34.19
CA VAL A 607 24.30 60.05 -34.22
C VAL A 607 22.77 60.05 -34.24
N LEU A 608 22.19 59.47 -35.29
CA LEU A 608 20.75 59.23 -35.42
C LEU A 608 20.47 57.73 -35.42
N LEU A 609 19.44 57.33 -34.70
CA LEU A 609 18.82 56.03 -34.83
C LEU A 609 17.53 56.20 -35.61
N LEU A 610 17.39 55.48 -36.72
CA LEU A 610 16.20 55.48 -37.56
C LEU A 610 15.50 54.12 -37.48
N ASP A 611 14.18 54.08 -37.63
CA ASP A 611 13.46 52.84 -37.93
C ASP A 611 13.68 52.40 -39.39
N ALA A 612 13.09 51.27 -39.78
CA ALA A 612 13.21 50.72 -41.13
C ALA A 612 12.63 51.65 -42.22
N GLU A 613 11.69 52.52 -41.86
CA GLU A 613 11.03 53.50 -42.73
C GLU A 613 11.73 54.88 -42.76
N GLY A 614 12.76 55.09 -41.94
CA GLY A 614 13.56 56.32 -41.92
C GLY A 614 13.05 57.42 -40.96
N TRP A 615 12.21 57.07 -39.98
CA TRP A 615 11.81 57.96 -38.89
C TRP A 615 12.84 57.93 -37.77
N ILE A 616 13.09 59.09 -37.17
CA ILE A 616 14.09 59.25 -36.11
C ILE A 616 13.54 58.70 -34.79
N LEU A 617 14.16 57.64 -34.29
CA LEU A 617 13.88 57.05 -32.97
C LEU A 617 14.73 57.70 -31.88
N TYR A 618 15.93 58.14 -32.21
CA TYR A 618 16.86 58.80 -31.29
C TYR A 618 17.83 59.70 -32.03
N ALA A 619 18.23 60.80 -31.40
CA ALA A 619 19.30 61.68 -31.85
C ALA A 619 20.16 62.11 -30.65
N ASN A 620 21.48 62.01 -30.75
CA ASN A 620 22.41 62.58 -29.77
C ASN A 620 22.34 64.11 -29.82
N ARG A 621 22.54 64.64 -31.03
CA ARG A 621 22.66 66.06 -31.34
C ARG A 621 22.37 66.28 -32.81
N LEU A 622 22.05 67.52 -33.16
CA LEU A 622 21.74 67.96 -34.52
C LEU A 622 22.42 69.30 -34.76
N ASP A 623 23.14 69.43 -35.89
CA ASP A 623 23.62 70.75 -36.34
C ASP A 623 22.55 71.36 -37.24
N GLY A 624 21.70 72.18 -36.63
CA GLY A 624 20.55 72.81 -37.27
C GLY A 624 19.69 73.57 -36.28
N VAL A 625 18.50 74.00 -36.73
CA VAL A 625 17.54 74.74 -35.89
C VAL A 625 16.77 73.80 -34.94
N LEU A 626 16.64 72.51 -35.31
CA LEU A 626 15.91 71.53 -34.51
C LEU A 626 16.76 71.00 -33.35
N GLN A 627 16.17 70.91 -32.16
CA GLN A 627 16.78 70.22 -31.03
C GLN A 627 16.48 68.71 -31.09
N PRO A 628 17.34 67.85 -30.54
CA PRO A 628 17.16 66.39 -30.57
C PRO A 628 15.79 65.89 -30.06
N PRO A 629 15.19 66.41 -28.98
CA PRO A 629 13.86 65.97 -28.52
C PRO A 629 12.75 66.25 -29.53
N ASP A 630 12.87 67.32 -30.30
CA ASP A 630 11.87 67.75 -31.29
C ASP A 630 12.01 66.99 -32.63
N ALA A 631 13.13 66.27 -32.80
CA ALA A 631 13.41 65.49 -34.00
C ALA A 631 12.88 64.05 -33.92
N VAL A 632 12.72 63.51 -32.71
CA VAL A 632 12.21 62.15 -32.51
C VAL A 632 10.77 62.06 -33.03
N GLY A 633 10.49 61.06 -33.86
CA GLY A 633 9.20 60.89 -34.54
C GLY A 633 9.03 61.71 -35.81
N LEU A 634 10.06 62.46 -36.26
CA LEU A 634 10.09 63.07 -37.59
C LEU A 634 10.87 62.20 -38.58
N SER A 635 10.53 62.31 -39.87
CA SER A 635 11.32 61.71 -40.94
C SER A 635 12.68 62.41 -41.07
N VAL A 636 13.74 61.63 -41.31
CA VAL A 636 15.12 62.12 -41.50
C VAL A 636 15.24 63.18 -42.62
N ASP A 637 14.30 63.19 -43.57
CA ASP A 637 14.21 64.18 -44.65
C ASP A 637 14.02 65.62 -44.19
N ARG A 638 13.49 65.82 -42.98
CA ARG A 638 13.37 67.15 -42.36
C ARG A 638 14.73 67.74 -42.00
N ILE A 639 15.75 66.90 -41.83
CA ILE A 639 17.09 67.28 -41.36
C ILE A 639 18.08 67.30 -42.54
N ILE A 640 17.92 66.39 -43.49
CA ILE A 640 18.82 66.29 -44.64
C ILE A 640 18.44 67.34 -45.71
N PRO A 641 19.41 68.11 -46.23
CA PRO A 641 19.20 69.06 -47.32
C PRO A 641 18.53 68.43 -48.54
N GLU A 642 17.61 69.17 -49.17
CA GLU A 642 16.74 68.66 -50.25
C GLU A 642 17.52 68.14 -51.47
N ASP A 643 18.64 68.78 -51.80
CA ASP A 643 19.55 68.39 -52.88
C ASP A 643 20.30 67.07 -52.59
N GLN A 644 20.34 66.63 -51.33
CA GLN A 644 21.09 65.46 -50.86
C GLN A 644 20.23 64.25 -50.51
N ARG A 645 18.92 64.46 -50.27
CA ARG A 645 17.95 63.39 -49.91
C ARG A 645 18.04 62.19 -50.84
N GLY A 646 18.10 62.40 -52.15
CA GLY A 646 18.12 61.30 -53.13
C GLY A 646 19.37 60.40 -53.02
N ARG A 647 20.52 60.97 -52.68
CA ARG A 647 21.77 60.19 -52.47
C ARG A 647 21.74 59.45 -51.14
N PHE A 648 21.21 60.09 -50.10
CA PHE A 648 21.08 59.48 -48.78
C PHE A 648 20.09 58.31 -48.76
N HIS A 649 18.92 58.45 -49.41
CA HIS A 649 17.97 57.35 -49.55
C HIS A 649 18.55 56.16 -50.32
N ARG A 650 19.34 56.44 -51.37
CA ARG A 650 20.02 55.37 -52.11
C ARG A 650 21.00 54.62 -51.21
N LEU A 651 21.74 55.34 -50.37
CA LEU A 651 22.62 54.72 -49.38
C LEU A 651 21.84 53.86 -48.37
N LEU A 652 20.71 54.36 -47.84
CA LEU A 652 19.84 53.57 -46.95
C LEU A 652 19.37 52.27 -47.63
N GLN A 653 18.92 52.35 -48.89
CA GLN A 653 18.48 51.19 -49.66
C GLN A 653 19.63 50.20 -49.94
N GLU A 654 20.81 50.70 -50.29
CA GLU A 654 22.00 49.87 -50.51
C GLU A 654 22.44 49.16 -49.22
N VAL A 655 22.42 49.87 -48.08
CA VAL A 655 22.76 49.30 -46.77
C VAL A 655 21.69 48.29 -46.31
N ALA A 656 20.40 48.58 -46.55
CA ALA A 656 19.30 47.66 -46.25
C ALA A 656 19.42 46.35 -47.04
N ALA A 657 19.71 46.45 -48.35
CA ALA A 657 19.81 45.31 -49.24
C ALA A 657 21.10 44.50 -49.05
N SER A 658 22.24 45.17 -48.86
CA SER A 658 23.55 44.51 -48.70
C SER A 658 23.79 44.01 -47.28
N GLY A 659 23.19 44.65 -46.27
CA GLY A 659 23.48 44.38 -44.86
C GLY A 659 24.86 44.87 -44.39
N VAL A 660 25.58 45.62 -45.22
CA VAL A 660 26.92 46.15 -44.92
C VAL A 660 26.82 47.66 -44.75
N ALA A 661 27.58 48.20 -43.80
CA ALA A 661 27.64 49.65 -43.60
C ALA A 661 28.19 50.36 -44.84
N GLY A 662 27.57 51.49 -45.21
CA GLY A 662 27.97 52.31 -46.34
C GLY A 662 28.34 53.73 -45.89
N GLU A 663 29.17 54.40 -46.67
CA GLU A 663 29.60 55.77 -46.41
C GLU A 663 29.49 56.60 -47.70
N ILE A 664 28.95 57.82 -47.58
CA ILE A 664 29.00 58.83 -48.64
C ILE A 664 29.55 60.13 -48.08
N GLN A 665 30.42 60.78 -48.86
CA GLN A 665 30.94 62.10 -48.54
C GLN A 665 30.28 63.13 -49.47
N LEU A 666 29.63 64.13 -48.88
CA LEU A 666 28.87 65.14 -49.60
C LEU A 666 29.43 66.53 -49.29
N ARG A 667 29.47 67.34 -50.34
CA ARG A 667 29.87 68.74 -50.28
C ARG A 667 28.61 69.58 -50.09
N VAL A 668 28.59 70.40 -49.05
CA VAL A 668 27.53 71.36 -48.74
C VAL A 668 28.09 72.76 -48.95
N ASP A 669 27.48 73.50 -49.86
CA ASP A 669 27.74 74.93 -50.00
C ASP A 669 26.95 75.67 -48.91
N SER A 670 27.66 76.37 -48.01
CA SER A 670 27.04 77.16 -46.93
C SER A 670 27.44 78.64 -47.04
N ASP A 671 26.67 79.52 -46.40
CA ASP A 671 26.97 80.97 -46.36
C ASP A 671 28.34 81.29 -45.73
N GLU A 672 28.88 80.38 -44.92
CA GLU A 672 30.21 80.47 -44.28
C GLU A 672 31.33 79.83 -45.12
N GLY A 673 31.04 79.40 -46.35
CA GLY A 673 31.96 78.74 -47.26
C GLY A 673 31.73 77.23 -47.41
N GLU A 674 32.68 76.57 -48.07
CA GLU A 674 32.61 75.15 -48.43
C GLU A 674 32.75 74.24 -47.19
N LYS A 675 31.72 73.41 -46.93
CA LYS A 675 31.70 72.39 -45.87
C LYS A 675 31.58 70.99 -46.47
N TRP A 676 32.30 70.02 -45.89
CA TRP A 676 32.25 68.61 -46.28
C TRP A 676 31.70 67.76 -45.14
N TRP A 677 30.73 66.91 -45.45
CA TRP A 677 30.09 65.99 -44.52
C TRP A 677 30.32 64.54 -44.95
N SER A 678 30.67 63.67 -44.01
CA SER A 678 30.64 62.22 -44.19
C SER A 678 29.40 61.67 -43.49
N TYR A 679 28.56 60.97 -44.25
CA TYR A 679 27.40 60.24 -43.75
C TYR A 679 27.71 58.74 -43.82
N ARG A 680 27.87 58.12 -42.66
CA ARG A 680 28.03 56.67 -42.53
C ARG A 680 26.74 56.07 -42.01
N VAL A 681 26.22 55.08 -42.72
CA VAL A 681 24.97 54.39 -42.39
C VAL A 681 25.28 52.92 -42.15
N ALA A 682 24.87 52.40 -40.99
CA ALA A 682 24.99 50.99 -40.64
C ALA A 682 23.59 50.39 -40.38
N PRO A 683 23.33 49.13 -40.76
CA PRO A 683 22.06 48.48 -40.51
C PRO A 683 21.94 48.04 -39.04
N LEU A 684 20.82 48.34 -38.39
CA LEU A 684 20.46 47.79 -37.10
C LEU A 684 19.61 46.53 -37.33
N ARG A 685 20.10 45.38 -36.86
CA ARG A 685 19.40 44.09 -36.98
C ARG A 685 19.03 43.55 -35.60
N GLY A 686 17.78 43.14 -35.45
CA GLY A 686 17.31 42.33 -34.33
C GLY A 686 17.10 40.88 -34.72
N GLU A 687 16.38 40.14 -33.88
CA GLU A 687 16.14 38.70 -34.09
C GLU A 687 15.28 38.39 -35.33
N GLU A 688 14.39 39.31 -35.71
CA GLU A 688 13.45 39.12 -36.84
C GLU A 688 13.91 39.75 -38.17
N GLY A 689 15.05 40.45 -38.21
CA GLY A 689 15.58 41.06 -39.43
C GLY A 689 16.10 42.50 -39.24
N LEU A 690 15.99 43.32 -40.28
CA LEU A 690 16.37 44.74 -40.24
C LEU A 690 15.34 45.53 -39.43
N GLU A 691 15.76 46.10 -38.30
CA GLU A 691 14.91 46.91 -37.43
C GLU A 691 15.06 48.41 -37.70
N GLY A 692 16.16 48.82 -38.33
CA GLY A 692 16.42 50.22 -38.62
C GLY A 692 17.84 50.52 -39.05
N PHE A 693 18.27 51.78 -38.88
CA PHE A 693 19.59 52.25 -39.30
C PHE A 693 20.24 53.12 -38.22
N ILE A 694 21.56 52.98 -38.07
CA ILE A 694 22.40 53.92 -37.32
C ILE A 694 23.09 54.83 -38.33
N VAL A 695 22.88 56.13 -38.19
CA VAL A 695 23.47 57.16 -39.05
C VAL A 695 24.45 57.98 -38.24
N LEU A 696 25.71 58.01 -38.67
CA LEU A 696 26.75 58.89 -38.16
C LEU A 696 27.01 59.99 -39.20
N SER A 697 26.87 61.25 -38.81
CA SER A 697 27.19 62.40 -39.66
C SER A 697 28.33 63.18 -39.05
N SER A 698 29.47 63.23 -39.74
CA SER A 698 30.70 63.89 -39.28
C SER A 698 31.10 65.00 -40.24
N ASN A 699 31.49 66.16 -39.72
CA ASN A 699 32.04 67.24 -40.54
C ASN A 699 33.54 66.97 -40.80
N ILE A 700 33.91 66.76 -42.06
CA ILE A 700 35.28 66.42 -42.49
C ILE A 700 35.97 67.57 -43.24
N SER A 701 35.49 68.81 -43.07
CA SER A 701 36.01 69.98 -43.79
C SER A 701 37.49 70.25 -43.49
N GLU A 702 37.90 70.14 -42.23
CA GLU A 702 39.30 70.35 -41.83
C GLU A 702 40.21 69.27 -42.40
N LEU A 703 39.75 68.01 -42.41
CA LEU A 703 40.48 66.88 -42.98
C LEU A 703 40.75 67.08 -44.47
N LYS A 704 39.74 67.53 -45.25
CA LYS A 704 39.90 67.80 -46.68
C LYS A 704 40.86 68.95 -46.98
N ARG A 705 40.88 69.99 -46.14
CA ARG A 705 41.86 71.10 -46.27
C ARG A 705 43.28 70.61 -46.00
N ALA A 706 43.48 69.79 -44.97
CA ALA A 706 44.79 69.22 -44.64
C ALA A 706 45.32 68.29 -45.76
N GLU A 707 44.46 67.46 -46.36
CA GLU A 707 44.83 66.61 -47.50
C GLU A 707 45.30 67.42 -48.72
N GLN A 708 44.64 68.56 -49.01
CA GLN A 708 45.02 69.41 -50.13
C GLN A 708 46.37 70.11 -49.93
N VAL A 709 46.66 70.59 -48.72
CA VAL A 709 47.95 71.19 -48.38
C VAL A 709 49.08 70.17 -48.54
N LEU A 710 48.92 68.96 -47.99
CA LEU A 710 49.93 67.90 -48.09
C LEU A 710 50.22 67.49 -49.54
N ARG A 711 49.20 67.48 -50.40
CA ARG A 711 49.40 67.15 -51.82
C ARG A 711 50.25 68.21 -52.53
N HIS A 712 50.00 69.49 -52.23
CA HIS A 712 50.76 70.60 -52.82
C HIS A 712 52.24 70.57 -52.39
N ASP A 713 52.52 70.41 -51.09
CA ASP A 713 53.89 70.36 -50.56
C ASP A 713 54.69 69.20 -51.16
N ARG A 714 54.04 68.05 -51.39
CA ARG A 714 54.68 66.88 -51.99
C ARG A 714 55.14 67.16 -53.43
N GLU A 715 54.26 67.75 -54.25
CA GLU A 715 54.58 68.08 -55.64
C GLU A 715 55.73 69.10 -55.74
N GLU A 716 55.79 70.08 -54.83
CA GLU A 716 56.87 71.07 -54.76
C GLU A 716 58.22 70.45 -54.32
N LEU A 717 58.17 69.54 -53.34
CA LEU A 717 59.35 68.82 -52.87
C LEU A 717 59.95 67.94 -53.97
N GLU A 718 59.12 67.17 -54.68
CA GLU A 718 59.56 66.30 -55.77
C GLU A 718 60.24 67.11 -56.90
N ARG A 719 59.72 68.30 -57.22
CA ARG A 719 60.34 69.21 -58.22
C ARG A 719 61.72 69.71 -57.77
N THR A 720 61.83 70.15 -56.52
CA THR A 720 63.08 70.71 -55.97
C THR A 720 64.20 69.67 -55.89
N VAL A 721 63.85 68.43 -55.51
CA VAL A 721 64.82 67.32 -55.45
C VAL A 721 65.36 66.98 -56.84
N ALA A 722 64.52 66.99 -57.88
CA ALA A 722 64.94 66.70 -59.25
C ALA A 722 65.93 67.74 -59.79
N GLU A 723 65.66 69.04 -59.57
CA GLU A 723 66.54 70.13 -60.01
C GLU A 723 67.93 70.06 -59.33
N ARG A 724 67.98 69.88 -58.01
CA ARG A 724 69.26 69.78 -57.27
C ARG A 724 70.08 68.57 -57.63
N THR A 725 69.45 67.44 -57.91
CA THR A 725 70.15 66.21 -58.29
C THR A 725 70.82 66.35 -59.67
N ALA A 726 70.21 67.09 -60.58
CA ALA A 726 70.77 67.35 -61.91
C ALA A 726 72.00 68.28 -61.85
N GLU A 727 71.91 69.39 -61.09
CA GLU A 727 73.03 70.32 -60.89
C GLU A 727 74.26 69.63 -60.29
N LEU A 728 74.05 68.78 -59.27
CA LEU A 728 75.12 68.09 -58.58
C LEU A 728 75.87 67.12 -59.52
N ARG A 729 75.14 66.36 -60.34
CA ARG A 729 75.74 65.41 -61.31
C ARG A 729 76.60 66.10 -62.36
N ALA A 730 76.17 67.27 -62.85
CA ALA A 730 76.93 68.03 -63.82
C ALA A 730 78.27 68.53 -63.24
N ALA A 731 78.23 69.11 -62.04
CA ALA A 731 79.43 69.60 -61.36
C ALA A 731 80.44 68.47 -61.03
N TYR A 732 79.95 67.29 -60.64
CA TYR A 732 80.81 66.12 -60.42
C TYR A 732 81.52 65.65 -61.70
N GLY A 733 80.82 65.63 -62.85
CA GLY A 733 81.41 65.22 -64.13
C GLY A 733 82.54 66.15 -64.61
N GLU A 734 82.40 67.46 -64.44
CA GLU A 734 83.44 68.43 -64.81
C GLU A 734 84.71 68.26 -63.96
N LEU A 735 84.53 68.05 -62.66
CA LEU A 735 85.64 67.85 -61.73
C LEU A 735 86.45 66.59 -62.07
N GLU A 736 85.78 65.48 -62.43
CA GLU A 736 86.46 64.23 -62.83
C GLU A 736 87.30 64.42 -64.10
N SER A 737 86.73 65.06 -65.14
CA SER A 737 87.44 65.32 -66.39
C SER A 737 88.70 66.16 -66.16
N PHE A 738 88.62 67.13 -65.24
CA PHE A 738 89.76 67.97 -64.86
C PHE A 738 90.85 67.18 -64.13
N ILE A 739 90.49 66.36 -63.13
CA ILE A 739 91.46 65.55 -62.37
C ILE A 739 92.18 64.57 -63.30
N TYR A 740 91.47 63.96 -64.25
CA TYR A 740 92.07 63.01 -65.19
C TYR A 740 93.12 63.66 -66.10
N SER A 741 92.82 64.83 -66.70
CA SER A 741 93.76 65.48 -67.62
C SER A 741 95.02 65.99 -66.91
N VAL A 742 94.86 66.65 -65.76
CA VAL A 742 95.99 67.19 -64.98
C VAL A 742 96.91 66.06 -64.51
N SER A 743 96.34 64.94 -64.08
CA SER A 743 97.10 63.76 -63.65
C SER A 743 97.95 63.16 -64.77
N HIS A 744 97.40 63.09 -65.99
CA HIS A 744 98.11 62.60 -67.16
C HIS A 744 99.31 63.50 -67.50
N ASP A 745 99.09 64.82 -67.51
CA ASP A 745 100.10 65.80 -67.92
C ASP A 745 101.25 65.91 -66.90
N LEU A 746 100.97 65.71 -65.61
CA LEU A 746 101.99 65.70 -64.56
C LEU A 746 102.88 64.44 -64.57
N ARG A 747 102.39 63.30 -65.08
CA ARG A 747 103.16 62.05 -65.14
C ARG A 747 104.31 62.09 -66.14
N ALA A 748 104.16 62.81 -67.24
CA ALA A 748 105.20 62.90 -68.25
C ALA A 748 106.51 63.51 -67.72
N PRO A 749 106.52 64.71 -67.10
CA PRO A 749 107.73 65.29 -66.54
C PRO A 749 108.26 64.48 -65.35
N LEU A 750 107.40 63.91 -64.51
CA LEU A 750 107.83 63.06 -63.38
C LEU A 750 108.59 61.81 -63.83
N ARG A 751 108.12 61.14 -64.89
CA ARG A 751 108.82 60.01 -65.51
C ARG A 751 110.17 60.43 -66.07
N ALA A 752 110.24 61.59 -66.73
CA ALA A 752 111.50 62.12 -67.25
C ALA A 752 112.50 62.43 -66.11
N ILE A 753 112.05 63.09 -65.03
CA ILE A 753 112.90 63.40 -63.86
C ILE A 753 113.42 62.11 -63.20
N SER A 754 112.56 61.11 -63.02
CA SER A 754 112.97 59.82 -62.45
C SER A 754 113.94 59.08 -63.36
N GLY A 755 113.69 59.04 -64.67
CA GLY A 755 114.54 58.34 -65.63
C GLY A 755 115.91 58.98 -65.82
N PHE A 756 115.98 60.31 -65.95
CA PHE A 756 117.27 61.01 -66.00
C PHE A 756 118.01 60.95 -64.66
N GLY A 757 117.29 60.97 -63.54
CA GLY A 757 117.87 60.72 -62.23
C GLY A 757 118.51 59.33 -62.16
N GLU A 758 117.81 58.29 -62.61
CA GLU A 758 118.33 56.92 -62.62
C GLU A 758 119.56 56.77 -63.51
N ALA A 759 119.53 57.33 -64.73
CA ALA A 759 120.69 57.33 -65.63
C ALA A 759 121.91 58.06 -65.04
N LEU A 760 121.70 59.20 -64.36
CA LEU A 760 122.78 59.92 -63.66
C LEU A 760 123.34 59.13 -62.48
N GLU A 761 122.51 58.36 -61.78
CA GLU A 761 122.98 57.47 -60.71
C GLU A 761 123.82 56.33 -61.29
N GLU A 762 123.35 55.69 -62.36
CA GLU A 762 124.02 54.53 -62.95
C GLU A 762 125.34 54.91 -63.65
N ASP A 763 125.33 55.96 -64.46
CA ASP A 763 126.49 56.32 -65.30
C ASP A 763 127.51 57.20 -64.58
N CYS A 764 127.08 57.97 -63.58
CA CYS A 764 127.90 59.03 -62.97
C CYS A 764 128.06 58.93 -61.45
N ALA A 765 127.51 57.92 -60.75
CA ALA A 765 127.58 57.84 -59.28
C ALA A 765 129.02 57.91 -58.74
N ASP A 766 129.97 57.28 -59.41
CA ASP A 766 131.38 57.25 -58.95
C ASP A 766 132.10 58.58 -59.14
N ARG A 767 131.55 59.48 -59.97
CA ARG A 767 132.08 60.83 -60.23
C ARG A 767 131.42 61.92 -59.39
N LEU A 768 130.33 61.59 -58.70
CA LEU A 768 129.62 62.50 -57.81
C LEU A 768 130.19 62.38 -56.38
N ASP A 769 130.38 63.52 -55.75
CA ASP A 769 130.66 63.57 -54.31
C ASP A 769 129.44 63.07 -53.50
N GLU A 770 129.63 62.87 -52.19
CA GLU A 770 128.55 62.37 -51.33
C GLU A 770 127.31 63.29 -51.35
N GLU A 771 127.52 64.60 -51.46
CA GLU A 771 126.45 65.60 -51.49
C GLU A 771 125.64 65.50 -52.80
N GLY A 772 126.31 65.38 -53.95
CA GLY A 772 125.67 65.16 -55.25
C GLY A 772 124.83 63.88 -55.31
N ARG A 773 125.31 62.78 -54.71
CA ARG A 773 124.54 61.52 -54.62
C ARG A 773 123.33 61.63 -53.69
N ASP A 774 123.42 62.39 -52.60
CA ASP A 774 122.27 62.62 -51.73
C ASP A 774 121.18 63.46 -52.42
N TYR A 775 121.57 64.54 -53.10
CA TYR A 775 120.61 65.36 -53.87
C TYR A 775 119.88 64.54 -54.93
N LEU A 776 120.60 63.68 -55.65
CA LEU A 776 120.01 62.84 -56.68
C LEU A 776 119.01 61.82 -56.10
N ARG A 777 119.37 61.15 -54.99
CA ARG A 777 118.44 60.27 -54.26
C ARG A 777 117.20 61.01 -53.78
N ARG A 778 117.34 62.25 -53.29
CA ARG A 778 116.20 63.05 -52.84
C ARG A 778 115.28 63.47 -54.00
N ILE A 779 115.83 63.84 -55.15
CA ILE A 779 115.05 64.19 -56.35
C ILE A 779 114.24 62.98 -56.83
N ARG A 780 114.86 61.80 -56.94
CA ARG A 780 114.17 60.56 -57.33
C ARG A 780 113.07 60.19 -56.34
N ALA A 781 113.36 60.22 -55.04
CA ALA A 781 112.38 59.93 -54.00
C ALA A 781 111.21 60.94 -54.00
N ALA A 782 111.48 62.22 -54.30
CA ALA A 782 110.42 63.22 -54.45
C ALA A 782 109.55 62.96 -55.68
N ALA A 783 110.16 62.61 -56.83
CA ALA A 783 109.42 62.31 -58.04
C ALA A 783 108.54 61.04 -57.90
N ALA A 784 109.05 59.99 -57.24
CA ALA A 784 108.29 58.77 -56.96
C ALA A 784 107.06 59.05 -56.07
N ARG A 785 107.24 59.77 -54.95
CA ARG A 785 106.12 60.15 -54.06
C ARG A 785 105.04 60.95 -54.78
N MET A 786 105.44 61.82 -55.70
CA MET A 786 104.50 62.63 -56.47
C MET A 786 103.71 61.79 -57.48
N GLY A 787 104.33 60.74 -58.03
CA GLY A 787 103.64 59.74 -58.85
C GLY A 787 102.56 58.97 -58.07
N ASP A 788 102.89 58.50 -56.87
CA ASP A 788 101.96 57.74 -56.01
C ASP A 788 100.74 58.59 -55.60
N LEU A 789 100.95 59.86 -55.27
CA LEU A 789 99.87 60.80 -54.93
C LEU A 789 98.90 61.01 -56.09
N ILE A 790 99.40 61.11 -57.32
CA ILE A 790 98.57 61.27 -58.52
C ILE A 790 97.73 60.01 -58.78
N GLU A 791 98.31 58.81 -58.62
CA GLU A 791 97.56 57.56 -58.75
C GLU A 791 96.49 57.41 -57.66
N ALA A 792 96.80 57.76 -56.41
CA ALA A 792 95.83 57.73 -55.31
C ALA A 792 94.65 58.69 -55.55
N LEU A 793 94.90 59.89 -56.08
CA LEU A 793 93.86 60.85 -56.46
C LEU A 793 92.91 60.30 -57.54
N LEU A 794 93.46 59.60 -58.55
CA LEU A 794 92.66 58.96 -59.61
C LEU A 794 91.85 57.78 -59.10
N GLN A 795 92.39 56.98 -58.16
CA GLN A 795 91.65 55.89 -57.54
C GLN A 795 90.50 56.40 -56.67
N LEU A 796 90.73 57.48 -55.90
CA LEU A 796 89.67 58.10 -55.10
C LEU A 796 88.52 58.60 -55.99
N SER A 797 88.83 59.26 -57.11
CA SER A 797 87.83 59.69 -58.10
C SER A 797 87.04 58.53 -58.70
N ARG A 798 87.61 57.33 -58.78
CA ARG A 798 86.90 56.13 -59.30
C ARG A 798 86.05 55.43 -58.25
N LEU A 799 86.45 55.46 -56.97
CA LEU A 799 85.74 54.81 -55.86
C LEU A 799 84.39 55.46 -55.55
N THR A 800 84.23 56.75 -55.86
CA THR A 800 82.93 57.45 -55.76
C THR A 800 81.89 57.01 -56.80
N ARG A 801 82.24 56.06 -57.69
CA ARG A 801 81.41 55.61 -58.82
C ARG A 801 80.57 54.36 -58.53
N GLU A 802 80.76 53.67 -57.40
CA GLU A 802 79.94 52.50 -57.08
C GLU A 802 78.54 52.92 -56.63
N GLU A 803 77.53 52.48 -57.39
CA GLU A 803 76.14 52.57 -56.98
C GLU A 803 75.95 51.81 -55.67
N LEU A 804 75.44 52.50 -54.64
CA LEU A 804 74.98 51.90 -53.39
C LEU A 804 73.82 50.95 -53.69
N VAL A 805 74.13 49.66 -53.89
CA VAL A 805 73.13 48.60 -54.00
C VAL A 805 72.47 48.44 -52.62
N ARG A 806 71.29 49.04 -52.47
CA ARG A 806 70.42 48.79 -51.32
C ARG A 806 69.77 47.42 -51.49
N ARG A 807 69.90 46.55 -50.49
CA ARG A 807 69.24 45.25 -50.43
C ARG A 807 68.26 45.29 -49.26
N ASP A 808 66.99 44.98 -49.51
CA ASP A 808 66.04 44.75 -48.43
C ASP A 808 66.50 43.54 -47.60
N VAL A 809 66.48 43.72 -46.29
CA VAL A 809 66.79 42.68 -45.31
C VAL A 809 65.43 42.15 -44.85
N ASP A 810 65.10 40.92 -45.24
CA ASP A 810 63.90 40.19 -44.79
C ASP A 810 63.84 40.03 -43.27
#